data_AF-A0A6P4JIS3-F1
#
_entry.id   AF-A0A6P4JIS3-F1
#
_cell.length_a   1.000
_cell.length_b   1.000
_cell.length_c   1.000
_cell.angle_alpha   90.00
_cell.angle_beta   90.00
_cell.angle_gamma   90.00
#
_symmetry.space_group_name_H-M   'P 1'
#
loop_
_entity.id
_entity.type
_entity.pdbx_description
1 polymer ?
#
loop_
_entity_poly.entity_id
_entity_poly.type
_entity_poly.pdbx_seq_one_letter_code
_entity_poly.pdbx_strand_id
1 'polypeptide(L)'
;MLLQTLVMPLSQLLELIVGQHFAAFSTILIVYNNTGTTTSLQLDYLRALELALWDLPQPVGVQWINVAKLNALGELEGQVMAAVNSSVTEGFITILSETHQFLHARYYATRNANVRLKDKLYLFLCEDESPEELLGLDILQFYPHHLMVRPGTETEAETGAEPKTGPPPDLWRTGGASVNTRNKDHEGLGLGLREGGAGARATSSRRDINFELWTQKFVGAFGNLDAVRLDAFLPNETFPQQRVELYPNKLLNLQGRSLLVGSITYVPYTITNYVAAGEGDVDPIHPQKAGRSITFDGAEANVMKTFCQVHNCHLRVQAYGADNWGGIYENETSDGMLGDIYEQRVELAIGCIYNWYDGITETSVTIARSSVTILGPAPAPLPSWRTNILPFNDQTWLMLIFTMILCGTFLYLMQLFSYRLGLSTKSAAFRHGKKLEKSMLDIFALFIQQPSASLGFDPFAPRFFLATLLCATITLENIYSGQLKSLLTIPFYSAPVDTMGKWAQAEWKWAAPSIIWVHTVQSSDLVTEQILARNFEVRDYSYLSNASFMPNYGLGIERLSSGSLSVGDYVSTEALENRIVLHDDLYFDYTRAVSIRGWPLMRELNKHIRTCQETGLYVHWELQFIVKYMDKKKQEVLMDLANGHKVKGAPQVLDVHNIAGALFVLAFGFTFAGLALVMELLIHSVEIGK
;
A
#
# COMPACT_ATOMS: atom_id res chain seq x y z
N MET A 1 -7.54 -30.46 58.15
CA MET A 1 -6.36 -31.34 58.23
C MET A 1 -6.20 -32.11 56.90
N LEU A 2 -6.20 -31.40 55.77
CA LEU A 2 -6.28 -31.96 54.39
C LEU A 2 -5.33 -31.27 53.39
N LEU A 3 -4.57 -30.25 53.82
CA LEU A 3 -3.72 -29.43 52.93
C LEU A 3 -2.25 -29.90 52.86
N GLN A 4 -1.77 -30.73 53.80
CA GLN A 4 -0.40 -31.28 53.75
C GLN A 4 -0.20 -32.37 52.69
N THR A 5 -1.28 -32.92 52.12
CA THR A 5 -1.25 -34.05 51.17
C THR A 5 -1.05 -33.68 49.70
N LEU A 6 -1.08 -32.38 49.34
CA LEU A 6 -0.97 -31.93 47.94
C LEU A 6 0.42 -31.37 47.55
N VAL A 7 1.32 -31.16 48.51
CA VAL A 7 2.61 -30.48 48.25
C VAL A 7 3.56 -31.29 47.36
N MET A 8 3.71 -32.60 47.62
CA MET A 8 4.59 -33.46 46.78
C MET A 8 4.06 -33.61 45.33
N PRO A 9 2.76 -33.92 45.11
CA PRO A 9 2.21 -33.96 43.76
C PRO A 9 2.30 -32.63 43.02
N LEU A 10 2.21 -31.50 43.72
CA LEU A 10 2.30 -30.18 43.12
C LEU A 10 3.70 -29.86 42.60
N SER A 11 4.74 -30.15 43.40
CA SER A 11 6.14 -29.95 42.98
C SER A 11 6.44 -30.74 41.72
N GLN A 12 6.05 -32.02 41.67
CA GLN A 12 6.29 -32.87 40.51
C GLN A 12 5.52 -32.41 39.26
N LEU A 13 4.29 -31.91 39.42
CA LEU A 13 3.53 -31.33 38.31
C LEU A 13 4.23 -30.09 37.75
N LEU A 14 4.68 -29.17 38.60
CA LEU A 14 5.35 -27.95 38.15
C LEU A 14 6.74 -28.24 37.56
N GLU A 15 7.50 -29.19 38.11
CA GLU A 15 8.75 -29.67 37.50
C GLU A 15 8.51 -30.19 36.08
N LEU A 16 7.44 -30.96 35.86
CA LEU A 16 7.07 -31.45 34.53
C LEU A 16 6.70 -30.29 33.59
N ILE A 17 5.82 -29.37 34.02
CA ILE A 17 5.35 -28.27 33.15
C ILE A 17 6.48 -27.28 32.87
N VAL A 18 7.15 -26.78 33.91
CA VAL A 18 8.20 -25.76 33.81
C VAL A 18 9.45 -26.35 33.15
N GLY A 19 9.85 -27.55 33.56
CA GLY A 19 11.03 -28.23 33.01
C GLY A 19 10.87 -28.62 31.54
N GLN A 20 9.68 -29.01 31.08
CA GLN A 20 9.49 -29.38 29.68
C GLN A 20 9.19 -28.19 28.76
N HIS A 21 8.42 -27.19 29.24
CA HIS A 21 7.90 -26.15 28.37
C HIS A 21 8.56 -24.78 28.55
N PHE A 22 9.05 -24.45 29.75
CA PHE A 22 9.62 -23.15 30.06
C PHE A 22 11.15 -23.13 30.13
N ALA A 23 11.79 -24.31 30.24
CA ALA A 23 13.25 -24.44 30.32
C ALA A 23 14.03 -23.84 29.13
N ALA A 24 13.40 -23.78 27.95
CA ALA A 24 14.02 -23.24 26.74
C ALA A 24 13.82 -21.71 26.58
N PHE A 25 13.15 -21.06 27.52
CA PHE A 25 12.83 -19.64 27.42
C PHE A 25 13.96 -18.75 27.91
N SER A 26 14.10 -17.60 27.26
CA SER A 26 15.10 -16.61 27.67
C SER A 26 14.67 -15.86 28.93
N THR A 27 13.40 -15.46 28.99
CA THR A 27 12.85 -14.81 30.18
C THR A 27 11.40 -15.18 30.46
N ILE A 28 11.05 -15.22 31.74
CA ILE A 28 9.73 -15.54 32.27
C ILE A 28 9.28 -14.42 33.22
N LEU A 29 8.04 -13.97 33.05
CA LEU A 29 7.39 -13.04 33.96
C LEU A 29 6.46 -13.80 34.90
N ILE A 30 6.65 -13.63 36.21
CA ILE A 30 5.84 -14.26 37.25
C ILE A 30 5.09 -13.18 38.00
N VAL A 31 3.77 -13.29 38.02
CA VAL A 31 2.87 -12.34 38.71
C VAL A 31 2.17 -13.08 39.84
N TYR A 32 2.38 -12.65 41.07
CA TYR A 32 1.93 -13.37 42.26
C TYR A 32 1.43 -12.43 43.36
N ASN A 33 0.69 -12.98 44.32
CA ASN A 33 0.27 -12.28 45.53
C ASN A 33 0.78 -13.03 46.78
N ASN A 34 1.42 -12.32 47.71
CA ASN A 34 1.92 -12.88 48.99
C ASN A 34 1.40 -12.14 50.24
N THR A 35 0.25 -11.45 50.16
CA THR A 35 -0.41 -10.80 51.30
C THR A 35 -1.03 -11.80 52.29
N GLY A 36 -1.56 -11.31 53.41
CA GLY A 36 -2.32 -12.10 54.38
C GLY A 36 -3.64 -12.69 53.84
N THR A 37 -4.04 -12.36 52.60
CA THR A 37 -5.18 -12.99 51.90
C THR A 37 -4.75 -14.15 51.01
N THR A 38 -3.45 -14.41 50.85
CA THR A 38 -2.93 -15.56 50.09
C THR A 38 -3.25 -16.85 50.83
N THR A 39 -3.87 -17.79 50.12
CA THR A 39 -4.22 -19.10 50.67
C THR A 39 -2.98 -19.96 50.91
N SER A 40 -3.11 -21.03 51.69
CA SER A 40 -2.02 -22.00 51.86
C SER A 40 -1.61 -22.66 50.54
N LEU A 41 -2.57 -22.92 49.64
CA LEU A 41 -2.28 -23.53 48.35
C LEU A 41 -1.52 -22.56 47.42
N GLN A 42 -1.85 -21.27 47.39
CA GLN A 42 -1.08 -20.27 46.64
C GLN A 42 0.36 -20.14 47.14
N LEU A 43 0.59 -20.25 48.45
CA LEU A 43 1.94 -20.31 49.02
C LEU A 43 2.68 -21.59 48.61
N ASP A 44 1.98 -22.72 48.54
CA ASP A 44 2.54 -23.99 48.08
C ASP A 44 2.85 -23.95 46.57
N TYR A 45 2.00 -23.33 45.73
CA TYR A 45 2.29 -23.04 44.32
C TYR A 45 3.57 -22.21 44.16
N LEU A 46 3.73 -21.16 44.97
CA LEU A 46 4.91 -20.30 44.92
C LEU A 46 6.19 -21.07 45.26
N ARG A 47 6.19 -21.86 46.35
CA ARG A 47 7.33 -22.67 46.77
C ARG A 47 7.69 -23.75 45.75
N ALA A 48 6.70 -24.45 45.23
CA ALA A 48 6.89 -25.48 44.22
C ALA A 48 7.42 -24.88 42.90
N LEU A 49 6.94 -23.69 42.51
CA LEU A 49 7.44 -22.98 41.33
C LEU A 49 8.90 -22.52 41.51
N GLU A 50 9.26 -21.98 42.68
CA GLU A 50 10.64 -21.59 42.99
C GLU A 50 11.60 -22.79 42.88
N LEU A 51 11.21 -23.96 43.38
CA LEU A 51 11.97 -25.21 43.26
C LEU A 51 12.10 -25.63 41.79
N ALA A 52 10.99 -25.67 41.04
CA ALA A 52 10.99 -26.06 39.64
C ALA A 52 11.86 -25.14 38.75
N LEU A 53 11.91 -23.84 39.07
CA LEU A 53 12.78 -22.88 38.38
C LEU A 53 14.25 -23.05 38.76
N TRP A 54 14.54 -23.42 40.01
CA TRP A 54 15.91 -23.68 40.48
C TRP A 54 16.53 -24.92 39.82
N ASP A 55 15.72 -25.94 39.57
CA ASP A 55 16.14 -27.21 38.97
C ASP A 55 16.22 -27.16 37.43
N LEU A 56 16.00 -25.99 36.82
CA LEU A 56 16.13 -25.84 35.37
C LEU A 56 17.58 -26.06 34.90
N PRO A 57 17.79 -26.77 33.77
CA PRO A 57 19.12 -27.09 33.26
C PRO A 57 19.89 -25.87 32.74
N GLN A 58 19.21 -24.75 32.47
CA GLN A 58 19.80 -23.50 32.01
C GLN A 58 19.24 -22.32 32.81
N PRO A 59 20.06 -21.29 33.10
CA PRO A 59 19.57 -20.11 33.81
C PRO A 59 18.62 -19.31 32.90
N VAL A 60 17.39 -19.11 33.38
CA VAL A 60 16.35 -18.31 32.72
C VAL A 60 16.24 -16.96 33.44
N GLY A 61 16.08 -15.86 32.69
CA GLY A 61 15.83 -14.55 33.29
C GLY A 61 14.43 -14.47 33.89
N VAL A 62 14.31 -14.39 35.21
CA VAL A 62 13.00 -14.34 35.88
C VAL A 62 12.70 -12.93 36.38
N GLN A 63 11.53 -12.41 36.02
CA GLN A 63 11.00 -11.16 36.55
C GLN A 63 9.82 -11.45 37.49
N TRP A 64 9.79 -10.82 38.65
CA TRP A 64 8.77 -11.04 39.67
C TRP A 64 7.97 -9.77 39.92
N ILE A 65 6.65 -9.83 39.72
CA ILE A 65 5.71 -8.77 40.07
C ILE A 65 4.86 -9.26 41.23
N ASN A 66 4.98 -8.58 42.37
CA ASN A 66 4.17 -8.87 43.54
C ASN A 66 3.01 -7.89 43.64
N VAL A 67 1.80 -8.36 43.35
CA VAL A 67 0.58 -7.56 43.35
C VAL A 67 0.25 -7.02 44.75
N ALA A 68 0.73 -7.68 45.81
CA ALA A 68 0.61 -7.22 47.20
C ALA A 68 1.18 -5.80 47.45
N LYS A 69 2.16 -5.40 46.63
CA LYS A 69 2.86 -4.12 46.76
C LYS A 69 2.20 -3.01 45.96
N LEU A 70 1.12 -3.32 45.24
CA LEU A 70 0.43 -2.41 44.35
C LEU A 70 -0.87 -1.95 45.01
N ASN A 71 -1.14 -0.64 44.92
CA ASN A 71 -2.33 -0.03 45.52
C ASN A 71 -3.50 0.09 44.53
N ALA A 72 -3.23 0.01 43.22
CA ALA A 72 -4.23 0.17 42.16
C ALA A 72 -3.95 -0.70 40.93
N LEU A 73 -5.00 -1.06 40.18
CA LEU A 73 -4.92 -1.84 38.93
C LEU A 73 -4.00 -1.19 37.89
N GLY A 74 -4.02 0.15 37.78
CA GLY A 74 -3.14 0.89 36.86
C GLY A 74 -1.64 0.76 37.19
N GLU A 75 -1.28 0.46 38.44
CA GLU A 75 0.10 0.16 38.79
C GLU A 75 0.53 -1.22 38.26
N LEU A 76 -0.39 -2.19 38.20
CA LEU A 76 -0.13 -3.50 37.59
C LEU A 76 0.06 -3.39 36.09
N GLU A 77 -0.77 -2.61 35.40
CA GLU A 77 -0.60 -2.25 33.98
C GLU A 77 0.78 -1.67 33.71
N GLY A 78 1.20 -0.68 34.51
CA GLY A 78 2.51 -0.05 34.42
C GLY A 78 3.66 -1.03 34.63
N GLN A 79 3.58 -1.91 35.63
CA GLN A 79 4.64 -2.88 35.90
C GLN A 79 4.73 -3.98 34.84
N VAL A 80 3.60 -4.51 34.38
CA VAL A 80 3.59 -5.52 33.30
C VAL A 80 4.13 -4.90 32.01
N MET A 81 3.71 -3.68 31.67
CA MET A 81 4.24 -2.97 30.51
C MET A 81 5.76 -2.72 30.64
N ALA A 82 6.24 -2.31 31.81
CA ALA A 82 7.67 -2.10 32.06
C ALA A 82 8.48 -3.41 31.93
N ALA A 83 7.95 -4.53 32.47
CA ALA A 83 8.61 -5.83 32.41
C ALA A 83 8.73 -6.38 30.97
N VAL A 84 7.69 -6.14 30.16
CA VAL A 84 7.64 -6.54 28.75
C VAL A 84 8.50 -5.62 27.87
N ASN A 85 8.63 -4.34 28.20
CA ASN A 85 9.50 -3.41 27.47
C ASN A 85 10.98 -3.58 27.83
N SER A 86 11.30 -4.00 29.06
CA SER A 86 12.68 -4.12 29.54
C SER A 86 13.41 -5.35 29.02
N SER A 87 12.69 -6.41 28.65
CA SER A 87 13.25 -7.66 28.18
C SER A 87 12.31 -8.41 27.25
N VAL A 88 12.85 -9.37 26.48
CA VAL A 88 12.05 -10.25 25.62
C VAL A 88 11.36 -11.32 26.47
N THR A 89 10.21 -10.99 27.05
CA THR A 89 9.37 -11.93 27.82
C THR A 89 8.74 -12.96 26.91
N GLU A 90 9.03 -14.25 27.16
CA GLU A 90 8.52 -15.36 26.34
C GLU A 90 7.47 -16.20 27.08
N GLY A 91 7.60 -16.33 28.41
CA GLY A 91 6.67 -17.08 29.25
C GLY A 91 6.04 -16.23 30.34
N PHE A 92 4.77 -16.51 30.67
CA PHE A 92 4.03 -15.84 31.73
C PHE A 92 3.47 -16.86 32.70
N ILE A 93 3.64 -16.65 34.01
CA ILE A 93 3.09 -17.51 35.06
C ILE A 93 2.34 -16.64 36.08
N THR A 94 1.10 -16.99 36.41
CA THR A 94 0.31 -16.29 37.42
C THR A 94 -0.03 -17.18 38.61
N ILE A 95 0.07 -16.60 39.80
CA ILE A 95 -0.42 -17.18 41.07
C ILE A 95 -1.25 -16.10 41.75
N LEU A 96 -2.49 -15.95 41.29
CA LEU A 96 -3.39 -14.88 41.69
C LEU A 96 -4.75 -15.45 42.09
N SER A 97 -5.46 -14.75 42.97
CA SER A 97 -6.86 -15.05 43.27
C SER A 97 -7.79 -14.52 42.17
N GLU A 98 -7.35 -13.50 41.42
CA GLU A 98 -8.08 -12.84 40.35
C GLU A 98 -7.18 -12.71 39.11
N THR A 99 -7.05 -13.78 38.33
CA THR A 99 -6.18 -13.84 37.14
C THR A 99 -6.67 -12.91 36.03
N HIS A 100 -7.98 -12.62 35.97
CA HIS A 100 -8.54 -11.68 35.00
C HIS A 100 -7.89 -10.28 35.07
N GLN A 101 -7.48 -9.80 36.26
CA GLN A 101 -6.77 -8.52 36.41
C GLN A 101 -5.42 -8.52 35.66
N PHE A 102 -4.69 -9.64 35.72
CA PHE A 102 -3.46 -9.81 34.95
C PHE A 102 -3.74 -9.84 33.45
N LEU A 103 -4.81 -10.51 33.00
CA LEU A 103 -5.17 -10.55 31.58
C LEU A 103 -5.48 -9.16 31.03
N HIS A 104 -6.19 -8.31 31.79
CA HIS A 104 -6.40 -6.91 31.44
C HIS A 104 -5.08 -6.13 31.37
N ALA A 105 -4.23 -6.25 32.38
CA ALA A 105 -2.94 -5.56 32.40
C ALA A 105 -2.01 -6.03 31.27
N ARG A 106 -2.05 -7.32 30.94
CA ARG A 106 -1.29 -7.91 29.84
C ARG A 106 -1.83 -7.43 28.50
N TYR A 107 -3.14 -7.35 28.31
CA TYR A 107 -3.75 -6.81 27.09
C TYR A 107 -3.42 -5.33 26.89
N TYR A 108 -3.46 -4.54 27.97
CA TYR A 108 -2.98 -3.16 27.97
C TYR A 108 -1.52 -3.07 27.50
N ALA A 109 -0.64 -3.92 28.03
CA ALA A 109 0.75 -3.99 27.59
C ALA A 109 0.87 -4.43 26.12
N THR A 110 0.00 -5.32 25.61
CA THR A 110 -0.02 -5.69 24.18
C THR A 110 -0.30 -4.50 23.27
N ARG A 111 -1.21 -3.62 23.69
CA ARG A 111 -1.58 -2.44 22.92
C ARG A 111 -0.49 -1.37 22.94
N ASN A 112 0.13 -1.16 24.11
CA ASN A 112 0.96 0.01 24.37
C ASN A 112 2.49 -0.25 24.44
N ALA A 113 2.93 -1.51 24.32
CA ALA A 113 4.37 -1.80 24.32
C ALA A 113 5.08 -1.17 23.12
N ASN A 114 6.34 -0.76 23.34
CA ASN A 114 7.20 -0.21 22.30
C ASN A 114 7.96 -1.30 21.51
N VAL A 115 7.88 -2.54 21.98
CA VAL A 115 8.59 -3.69 21.42
C VAL A 115 7.61 -4.71 20.88
N ARG A 116 8.03 -5.43 19.82
CA ARG A 116 7.27 -6.58 19.34
C ARG A 116 7.33 -7.71 20.35
N LEU A 117 6.15 -8.14 20.79
CA LEU A 117 5.98 -9.20 21.77
C LEU A 117 6.34 -10.56 21.18
N LYS A 118 6.99 -11.42 21.98
CA LYS A 118 7.40 -12.78 21.57
C LYS A 118 6.79 -13.84 22.47
N ASP A 119 5.56 -13.60 22.89
CA ASP A 119 4.80 -14.50 23.75
C ASP A 119 4.79 -15.91 23.18
N LYS A 120 5.14 -16.88 24.03
CA LYS A 120 5.07 -18.30 23.70
C LYS A 120 4.00 -18.98 24.50
N LEU A 121 4.08 -18.95 25.84
CA LEU A 121 3.20 -19.73 26.72
C LEU A 121 2.75 -18.95 27.96
N TYR A 122 1.56 -19.30 28.45
CA TYR A 122 0.95 -18.77 29.67
C TYR A 122 0.55 -19.92 30.60
N LEU A 123 0.90 -19.84 31.88
CA LEU A 123 0.51 -20.78 32.92
C LEU A 123 -0.27 -20.05 34.02
N PHE A 124 -1.52 -20.42 34.23
CA PHE A 124 -2.37 -19.87 35.27
C PHE A 124 -2.54 -20.90 36.39
N LEU A 125 -2.00 -20.60 37.58
CA LEU A 125 -2.14 -21.43 38.77
C LEU A 125 -3.29 -20.88 39.60
N CYS A 126 -4.47 -21.46 39.40
CA CYS A 126 -5.75 -20.99 39.93
C CYS A 126 -6.23 -21.93 41.05
N GLU A 127 -6.88 -21.38 42.07
CA GLU A 127 -7.49 -22.18 43.15
C GLU A 127 -9.01 -22.17 43.02
N ASP A 128 -9.59 -20.97 43.13
CA ASP A 128 -11.04 -20.78 43.22
C ASP A 128 -11.69 -20.37 41.88
N GLU A 129 -10.91 -19.92 40.90
CA GLU A 129 -11.43 -19.43 39.62
C GLU A 129 -12.11 -20.57 38.82
N SER A 130 -13.31 -20.29 38.31
CA SER A 130 -14.04 -21.21 37.43
C SER A 130 -13.36 -21.27 36.05
N PRO A 131 -13.08 -22.47 35.49
CA PRO A 131 -12.55 -22.60 34.14
C PRO A 131 -13.45 -21.94 33.09
N GLU A 132 -14.77 -22.07 33.22
CA GLU A 132 -15.74 -21.51 32.26
C GLU A 132 -15.72 -19.97 32.27
N GLU A 133 -15.52 -19.36 33.44
CA GLU A 133 -15.49 -17.90 33.59
C GLU A 133 -14.16 -17.31 33.12
N LEU A 134 -13.03 -17.85 33.56
CA LEU A 134 -11.71 -17.32 33.21
C LEU A 134 -11.34 -17.60 31.75
N LEU A 135 -11.54 -18.83 31.28
CA LEU A 135 -11.21 -19.22 29.91
C LEU A 135 -12.25 -18.72 28.89
N GLY A 136 -13.45 -18.34 29.35
CA GLY A 136 -14.49 -17.71 28.54
C GLY A 136 -14.22 -16.24 28.18
N LEU A 137 -13.17 -15.62 28.74
CA LEU A 137 -12.84 -14.22 28.47
C LEU A 137 -12.35 -14.01 27.02
N ASP A 138 -12.94 -13.03 26.33
CA ASP A 138 -12.58 -12.68 24.95
C ASP A 138 -11.11 -12.29 24.79
N ILE A 139 -10.53 -11.62 25.78
CA ILE A 139 -9.12 -11.19 25.80
C ILE A 139 -8.17 -12.39 25.62
N LEU A 140 -8.57 -13.57 26.10
CA LEU A 140 -7.72 -14.75 26.05
C LEU A 140 -7.51 -15.28 24.64
N GLN A 141 -8.34 -14.87 23.67
CA GLN A 141 -8.15 -15.18 22.27
C GLN A 141 -6.82 -14.62 21.72
N PHE A 142 -6.26 -13.55 22.30
CA PHE A 142 -4.94 -13.03 21.93
C PHE A 142 -3.79 -13.93 22.39
N TYR A 143 -4.05 -14.87 23.30
CA TYR A 143 -3.04 -15.71 23.96
C TYR A 143 -3.40 -17.20 23.87
N PRO A 144 -3.47 -17.80 22.67
CA PRO A 144 -4.03 -19.15 22.44
C PRO A 144 -3.29 -20.28 23.16
N HIS A 145 -2.01 -20.09 23.49
CA HIS A 145 -1.19 -21.09 24.17
C HIS A 145 -1.12 -20.79 25.67
N HIS A 146 -2.19 -21.14 26.38
CA HIS A 146 -2.29 -21.03 27.82
C HIS A 146 -2.73 -22.34 28.46
N LEU A 147 -2.35 -22.54 29.71
CA LEU A 147 -2.71 -23.68 30.53
C LEU A 147 -3.19 -23.18 31.89
N MET A 148 -4.40 -23.56 32.28
CA MET A 148 -4.95 -23.33 33.62
C MET A 148 -4.82 -24.61 34.43
N VAL A 149 -4.25 -24.50 35.64
CA VAL A 149 -4.13 -25.59 36.61
C VAL A 149 -4.99 -25.24 37.81
N ARG A 150 -5.84 -26.19 38.23
CA ARG A 150 -6.76 -26.04 39.36
C ARG A 150 -6.75 -27.29 40.24
N PRO A 151 -6.97 -27.20 41.56
CA PRO A 151 -7.24 -28.37 42.40
C PRO A 151 -8.42 -29.20 41.88
N GLY A 152 -8.34 -30.52 42.02
CA GLY A 152 -9.47 -31.40 41.75
C GLY A 152 -10.60 -31.17 42.75
N THR A 153 -11.81 -30.92 42.25
CA THR A 153 -13.01 -30.84 43.11
C THR A 153 -13.54 -32.25 43.38
N GLU A 154 -13.64 -32.64 44.67
CA GLU A 154 -14.52 -33.74 45.05
C GLU A 154 -15.94 -33.34 44.68
N THR A 155 -16.59 -34.06 43.76
CA THR A 155 -18.02 -33.87 43.55
C THR A 155 -18.71 -34.34 44.82
N GLU A 156 -19.21 -33.41 45.63
CA GLU A 156 -20.05 -33.71 46.79
C GLU A 156 -21.16 -34.69 46.37
N ALA A 157 -21.40 -35.65 47.24
CA ALA A 157 -22.47 -36.62 47.08
C ALA A 157 -23.79 -35.89 46.84
N GLU A 158 -24.49 -36.25 45.75
CA GLU A 158 -25.92 -36.00 45.59
C GLU A 158 -26.64 -36.58 46.81
N THR A 159 -26.86 -35.75 47.83
CA THR A 159 -27.87 -36.00 48.84
C THR A 159 -29.19 -35.56 48.22
N GLY A 160 -30.10 -36.53 48.10
CA GLY A 160 -31.31 -36.41 47.33
C GLY A 160 -32.12 -35.16 47.64
N ALA A 161 -32.36 -34.37 46.60
CA ALA A 161 -33.51 -33.49 46.50
C ALA A 161 -34.06 -33.62 45.08
N GLU A 162 -35.33 -33.99 44.98
CA GLU A 162 -36.10 -34.12 43.75
C GLU A 162 -35.94 -32.88 42.83
N PRO A 163 -35.97 -33.05 41.50
CA PRO A 163 -35.95 -31.91 40.59
C PRO A 163 -37.26 -31.14 40.72
N LYS A 164 -37.22 -29.96 41.35
CA LYS A 164 -38.28 -28.96 41.22
C LYS A 164 -38.26 -28.43 39.79
N THR A 165 -39.30 -28.78 39.05
CA THR A 165 -39.71 -28.21 37.77
C THR A 165 -39.60 -26.69 37.76
N GLY A 166 -38.73 -26.14 36.90
CA GLY A 166 -38.78 -24.75 36.44
C GLY A 166 -39.64 -24.63 35.17
N PRO A 167 -40.22 -23.44 34.90
CA PRO A 167 -41.25 -23.25 33.87
C PRO A 167 -40.65 -23.29 32.45
N PRO A 168 -41.48 -23.56 31.41
CA PRO A 168 -41.00 -23.74 30.04
C PRO A 168 -40.55 -22.40 29.42
N PRO A 169 -39.66 -22.42 28.41
CA PRO A 169 -39.28 -21.21 27.69
C PRO A 169 -40.39 -20.76 26.73
N ASP A 170 -40.88 -19.54 26.95
CA ASP A 170 -41.81 -18.85 26.06
C ASP A 170 -41.14 -18.47 24.73
N LEU A 171 -41.67 -19.03 23.64
CA LEU A 171 -41.45 -18.59 22.27
C LEU A 171 -42.06 -17.20 22.07
N TRP A 172 -41.23 -16.23 21.68
CA TRP A 172 -41.74 -14.94 21.20
C TRP A 172 -42.24 -15.04 19.76
N ARG A 173 -43.57 -14.98 19.64
CA ARG A 173 -44.39 -14.30 18.63
C ARG A 173 -43.75 -14.08 17.25
N THR A 174 -44.16 -14.90 16.28
CA THR A 174 -44.30 -14.49 14.89
C THR A 174 -45.75 -14.06 14.63
N GLY A 175 -45.93 -12.82 14.17
CA GLY A 175 -47.16 -12.33 13.54
C GLY A 175 -47.23 -12.88 12.12
N GLY A 176 -48.37 -13.48 11.77
CA GLY A 176 -48.51 -14.34 10.59
C GLY A 176 -49.00 -13.69 9.31
N ALA A 177 -49.01 -14.53 8.27
CA ALA A 177 -49.95 -14.68 7.15
C ALA A 177 -49.23 -15.60 6.13
N SER A 178 -49.78 -16.62 5.47
CA SER A 178 -51.11 -17.21 5.36
C SER A 178 -50.96 -18.45 4.45
N VAL A 179 -51.97 -19.34 4.48
CA VAL A 179 -52.40 -20.32 3.43
C VAL A 179 -51.88 -21.78 3.54
N ASN A 180 -52.80 -22.64 4.05
CA ASN A 180 -53.31 -23.94 3.51
C ASN A 180 -52.33 -24.90 2.80
N THR A 181 -52.39 -26.23 2.95
CA THR A 181 -53.49 -27.14 3.30
C THR A 181 -52.93 -28.57 3.51
N ARG A 182 -53.41 -29.24 4.56
CA ARG A 182 -54.13 -30.54 4.56
C ARG A 182 -53.41 -31.88 4.23
N ASN A 183 -53.67 -32.83 5.16
CA ASN A 183 -53.78 -34.30 5.04
C ASN A 183 -52.52 -35.15 4.76
N LYS A 184 -52.38 -36.38 5.26
CA LYS A 184 -53.07 -37.21 6.28
C LYS A 184 -52.22 -38.48 6.42
N ASP A 185 -52.25 -39.07 7.61
CA ASP A 185 -52.25 -40.50 7.94
C ASP A 185 -51.32 -41.46 7.15
N HIS A 186 -50.41 -42.15 7.86
CA HIS A 186 -50.62 -43.58 8.11
C HIS A 186 -49.61 -44.13 9.12
N GLU A 187 -50.17 -44.67 10.21
CA GLU A 187 -49.55 -45.61 11.12
C GLU A 187 -49.23 -46.94 10.42
N GLY A 188 -48.15 -47.58 10.87
CA GLY A 188 -47.78 -48.95 10.51
C GLY A 188 -47.00 -49.59 11.64
N LEU A 189 -47.74 -50.16 12.60
CA LEU A 189 -47.29 -50.94 13.74
C LEU A 189 -46.52 -52.20 13.30
N GLY A 190 -45.38 -52.49 13.94
CA GLY A 190 -44.65 -53.75 13.79
C GLY A 190 -44.01 -54.15 15.12
N LEU A 191 -44.74 -54.96 15.90
CA LEU A 191 -44.34 -55.49 17.20
C LEU A 191 -43.39 -56.69 17.06
N GLY A 192 -42.34 -56.69 17.88
CA GLY A 192 -41.90 -57.88 18.62
C GLY A 192 -40.67 -58.62 18.12
N LEU A 193 -39.57 -58.54 18.89
CA LEU A 193 -39.02 -59.69 19.62
C LEU A 193 -37.89 -59.24 20.55
N ARG A 194 -38.03 -59.61 21.83
CA ARG A 194 -37.03 -59.51 22.88
C ARG A 194 -35.95 -60.58 22.68
N GLU A 195 -34.69 -60.19 22.75
CA GLU A 195 -33.66 -61.01 23.40
C GLU A 195 -32.85 -60.12 24.34
N GLY A 196 -32.79 -60.54 25.60
CA GLY A 196 -32.04 -59.87 26.66
C GLY A 196 -30.57 -60.26 26.57
N GLY A 197 -29.71 -59.24 26.49
CA GLY A 197 -28.29 -59.32 26.79
C GLY A 197 -27.99 -58.38 27.93
N ALA A 198 -27.92 -58.90 29.15
CA ALA A 198 -27.28 -58.23 30.26
C ALA A 198 -25.76 -58.23 30.01
N GLY A 199 -25.11 -57.07 30.06
CA GLY A 199 -23.66 -56.99 29.86
C GLY A 199 -23.07 -55.59 30.01
N ALA A 200 -22.68 -55.27 31.25
CA ALA A 200 -21.66 -54.28 31.62
C ALA A 200 -21.89 -52.81 31.22
N ARG A 201 -22.65 -52.08 32.06
CA ARG A 201 -22.31 -50.69 32.37
C ARG A 201 -20.93 -50.74 33.06
N ALA A 202 -19.88 -50.36 32.34
CA ALA A 202 -18.60 -50.05 32.95
C ALA A 202 -18.78 -48.79 33.82
N THR A 203 -18.96 -49.01 35.12
CA THR A 203 -18.86 -48.01 36.16
C THR A 203 -17.46 -47.38 36.10
N SER A 204 -17.36 -46.10 35.76
CA SER A 204 -16.10 -45.35 35.92
C SER A 204 -15.79 -45.28 37.41
N SER A 205 -14.72 -45.95 37.84
CA SER A 205 -14.19 -45.77 39.19
C SER A 205 -13.77 -44.31 39.36
N ARG A 206 -14.38 -43.64 40.36
CA ARG A 206 -13.93 -42.35 40.89
C ARG A 206 -12.43 -42.47 41.20
N ARG A 207 -11.60 -41.73 40.48
CA ARG A 207 -10.21 -41.48 40.87
C ARG A 207 -10.22 -40.15 41.59
N ASP A 208 -9.69 -40.11 42.81
CA ASP A 208 -9.35 -38.86 43.47
C ASP A 208 -8.39 -38.11 42.53
N ILE A 209 -8.72 -36.89 42.14
CA ILE A 209 -7.93 -36.07 41.22
C ILE A 209 -7.22 -35.01 42.06
N ASN A 210 -5.89 -34.89 41.92
CA ASN A 210 -5.16 -33.83 42.63
C ASN A 210 -5.32 -32.50 41.92
N PHE A 211 -5.08 -32.47 40.61
CA PHE A 211 -5.19 -31.25 39.80
C PHE A 211 -5.89 -31.52 38.48
N GLU A 212 -6.65 -30.55 37.99
CA GLU A 212 -7.23 -30.54 36.66
C GLU A 212 -6.52 -29.51 35.79
N LEU A 213 -6.35 -29.85 34.51
CA LEU A 213 -5.64 -29.03 33.54
C LEU A 213 -6.62 -28.63 32.43
N TRP A 214 -6.75 -27.33 32.22
CA TRP A 214 -7.75 -26.72 31.34
C TRP A 214 -7.11 -25.75 30.35
N THR A 215 -7.75 -25.57 29.21
CA THR A 215 -7.38 -24.58 28.19
C THR A 215 -8.61 -24.12 27.42
N GLN A 216 -8.56 -22.94 26.79
CA GLN A 216 -9.63 -22.48 25.92
C GLN A 216 -9.60 -23.24 24.58
N LYS A 217 -10.76 -23.61 24.04
CA LYS A 217 -10.86 -24.35 22.77
C LYS A 217 -10.13 -23.67 21.61
N PHE A 218 -10.33 -22.36 21.41
CA PHE A 218 -9.80 -21.49 20.35
C PHE A 218 -10.16 -21.88 18.90
N VAL A 219 -10.21 -23.18 18.56
CA VAL A 219 -10.48 -23.74 17.24
C VAL A 219 -11.95 -24.17 17.07
N GLY A 220 -12.36 -24.47 15.84
CA GLY A 220 -13.72 -24.91 15.52
C GLY A 220 -14.61 -23.75 15.05
N ALA A 221 -15.72 -24.08 14.38
CA ALA A 221 -16.66 -23.07 13.89
C ALA A 221 -17.45 -22.34 15.00
N PHE A 222 -17.58 -22.97 16.18
CA PHE A 222 -18.36 -22.47 17.32
C PHE A 222 -17.70 -22.84 18.64
N GLY A 223 -18.02 -22.07 19.69
CA GLY A 223 -17.54 -22.34 21.04
C GLY A 223 -16.05 -22.06 21.19
N ASN A 224 -15.48 -21.12 20.43
CA ASN A 224 -14.05 -20.82 20.45
C ASN A 224 -13.56 -20.36 21.83
N LEU A 225 -14.47 -19.89 22.69
CA LEU A 225 -14.23 -19.47 24.07
C LEU A 225 -14.47 -20.57 25.10
N ASP A 226 -14.99 -21.74 24.70
CA ASP A 226 -15.36 -22.79 25.64
C ASP A 226 -14.12 -23.32 26.37
N ALA A 227 -14.27 -23.56 27.67
CA ALA A 227 -13.26 -24.23 28.49
C ALA A 227 -13.18 -25.72 28.13
N VAL A 228 -11.99 -26.21 27.84
CA VAL A 228 -11.72 -27.61 27.50
C VAL A 228 -10.76 -28.19 28.52
N ARG A 229 -11.18 -29.27 29.17
CA ARG A 229 -10.32 -30.05 30.05
C ARG A 229 -9.36 -30.90 29.21
N LEU A 230 -8.07 -30.68 29.39
CA LEU A 230 -7.01 -31.43 28.71
C LEU A 230 -6.74 -32.75 29.40
N ASP A 231 -6.45 -32.72 30.70
CA ASP A 231 -6.26 -33.92 31.51
C ASP A 231 -6.44 -33.62 33.01
N ALA A 232 -6.16 -34.62 33.85
CA ALA A 232 -6.00 -34.49 35.29
C ALA A 232 -4.66 -35.07 35.75
N PHE A 233 -4.09 -34.49 36.80
CA PHE A 233 -2.94 -35.04 37.50
C PHE A 233 -3.42 -35.87 38.69
N LEU A 234 -3.03 -37.14 38.72
CA LEU A 234 -3.51 -38.12 39.71
C LEU A 234 -2.61 -38.17 40.96
N PRO A 235 -3.11 -38.72 42.09
CA PRO A 235 -2.35 -38.95 43.32
C PRO A 235 -1.07 -39.77 43.18
N ASN A 236 -0.97 -40.61 42.14
CA ASN A 236 0.22 -41.38 41.83
C ASN A 236 1.25 -40.59 40.99
N GLU A 237 1.10 -39.27 40.89
CA GLU A 237 2.01 -38.35 40.19
C GLU A 237 2.14 -38.65 38.69
N THR A 238 1.05 -39.13 38.08
CA THR A 238 1.00 -39.42 36.64
C THR A 238 -0.26 -38.84 36.00
N PHE A 239 -0.16 -38.65 34.68
CA PHE A 239 -1.33 -38.38 33.84
C PHE A 239 -2.07 -39.70 33.52
N PRO A 240 -3.42 -39.71 33.55
CA PRO A 240 -4.24 -40.83 33.12
C PRO A 240 -3.90 -41.32 31.72
N GLN A 241 -3.48 -40.41 30.83
CA GLN A 241 -3.10 -40.69 29.46
C GLN A 241 -1.56 -40.69 29.34
N GLN A 242 -0.99 -41.70 28.67
CA GLN A 242 0.46 -41.86 28.55
C GLN A 242 1.15 -40.78 27.68
N ARG A 243 0.39 -40.02 26.88
CA ARG A 243 0.88 -38.91 26.07
C ARG A 243 -0.15 -37.79 26.04
N VAL A 244 0.01 -36.80 26.92
CA VAL A 244 -0.83 -35.60 26.98
C VAL A 244 -0.07 -34.45 26.33
N GLU A 245 -0.72 -33.73 25.42
CA GLU A 245 -0.22 -32.46 24.91
C GLU A 245 -0.79 -31.31 25.75
N LEU A 246 0.02 -30.76 26.67
CA LEU A 246 -0.43 -29.71 27.60
C LEU A 246 -0.59 -28.34 26.93
N TYR A 247 0.15 -28.10 25.85
CA TYR A 247 0.07 -26.87 25.04
C TYR A 247 -0.18 -27.23 23.59
N PRO A 248 -1.40 -27.67 23.23
CA PRO A 248 -1.73 -28.03 21.87
C PRO A 248 -1.50 -26.85 20.92
N ASN A 249 -0.93 -27.11 19.74
CA ASN A 249 -0.74 -26.06 18.75
C ASN A 249 -2.06 -25.75 18.00
N LYS A 250 -2.82 -24.82 18.56
CA LYS A 250 -4.14 -24.38 18.05
C LYS A 250 -4.06 -23.52 16.78
N LEU A 251 -2.87 -23.15 16.31
CA LEU A 251 -2.67 -22.22 15.18
C LEU A 251 -2.41 -22.92 13.84
N LEU A 252 -2.03 -24.20 13.87
CA LEU A 252 -1.74 -24.94 12.63
C LEU A 252 -3.01 -25.45 11.94
N ASN A 253 -4.01 -25.87 12.71
CA ASN A 253 -5.31 -26.33 12.19
C ASN A 253 -6.43 -25.69 13.00
N LEU A 254 -7.13 -24.75 12.37
CA LEU A 254 -8.17 -23.94 12.98
C LEU A 254 -9.54 -24.63 13.01
N GLN A 255 -9.67 -25.83 12.44
CA GLN A 255 -10.87 -26.68 12.45
C GLN A 255 -12.15 -25.94 12.00
N GLY A 256 -12.03 -25.04 11.03
CA GLY A 256 -13.14 -24.24 10.52
C GLY A 256 -13.46 -22.99 11.35
N ARG A 257 -12.55 -22.52 12.22
CA ARG A 257 -12.69 -21.21 12.89
C ARG A 257 -12.94 -20.12 11.87
N SER A 258 -13.93 -19.26 12.14
CA SER A 258 -14.18 -18.08 11.32
C SER A 258 -13.10 -17.03 11.53
N LEU A 259 -12.44 -16.58 10.47
CA LEU A 259 -11.56 -15.42 10.47
C LEU A 259 -12.29 -14.22 9.88
N LEU A 260 -12.36 -13.15 10.65
CA LEU A 260 -13.05 -11.92 10.29
C LEU A 260 -12.09 -10.98 9.57
N VAL A 261 -12.23 -10.84 8.26
CA VAL A 261 -11.32 -10.06 7.42
C VAL A 261 -12.04 -8.84 6.84
N GLY A 262 -11.46 -7.66 7.03
CA GLY A 262 -11.86 -6.45 6.32
C GLY A 262 -11.10 -6.31 5.00
N SER A 263 -11.80 -5.99 3.92
CA SER A 263 -11.13 -5.71 2.64
C SER A 263 -11.92 -4.74 1.77
N ILE A 264 -11.19 -3.92 1.01
CA ILE A 264 -11.74 -2.96 0.04
C ILE A 264 -11.80 -3.56 -1.36
N THR A 265 -12.32 -2.81 -2.32
CA THR A 265 -12.16 -3.10 -3.75
C THR A 265 -11.12 -2.15 -4.34
N TYR A 266 -9.95 -2.68 -4.66
CA TYR A 266 -8.86 -1.95 -5.28
C TYR A 266 -8.08 -2.90 -6.20
N VAL A 267 -8.34 -2.79 -7.50
CA VAL A 267 -7.86 -3.73 -8.54
C VAL A 267 -6.38 -3.47 -8.84
N PRO A 268 -5.54 -4.52 -8.98
CA PRO A 268 -5.83 -5.95 -8.93
C PRO A 268 -5.58 -6.62 -7.56
N TYR A 269 -5.34 -5.84 -6.51
CA TYR A 269 -5.02 -6.34 -5.18
C TYR A 269 -6.18 -7.12 -4.56
N THR A 270 -7.36 -6.49 -4.50
CA THR A 270 -8.57 -7.03 -3.86
C THR A 270 -9.83 -6.53 -4.56
N ILE A 271 -10.84 -7.37 -4.66
CA ILE A 271 -12.16 -7.08 -5.21
C ILE A 271 -13.15 -7.69 -4.25
N THR A 272 -14.04 -6.87 -3.70
CA THR A 272 -15.00 -7.25 -2.65
C THR A 272 -16.39 -6.73 -3.01
N ASN A 273 -17.15 -7.56 -3.73
CA ASN A 273 -18.50 -7.21 -4.17
C ASN A 273 -19.53 -8.11 -3.51
N TYR A 274 -20.61 -7.52 -2.98
CA TYR A 274 -21.78 -8.28 -2.57
C TYR A 274 -22.53 -8.80 -3.80
N VAL A 275 -22.75 -10.11 -3.85
CA VAL A 275 -23.44 -10.83 -4.93
C VAL A 275 -24.58 -11.69 -4.37
N ALA A 276 -25.42 -12.27 -5.23
CA ALA A 276 -26.51 -13.12 -4.76
C ALA A 276 -25.96 -14.33 -3.99
N ALA A 277 -26.72 -14.84 -3.00
CA ALA A 277 -26.29 -15.96 -2.19
C ALA A 277 -25.91 -17.18 -3.05
N GLY A 278 -24.70 -17.70 -2.85
CA GLY A 278 -24.17 -18.85 -3.58
C GLY A 278 -23.40 -18.52 -4.86
N GLU A 279 -23.42 -17.27 -5.32
CA GLU A 279 -22.57 -16.80 -6.43
C GLU A 279 -21.17 -16.35 -5.95
N GLY A 280 -21.09 -15.91 -4.70
CA GLY A 280 -19.84 -15.49 -4.07
C GLY A 280 -19.04 -16.69 -3.58
N ASP A 281 -17.76 -16.46 -3.30
CA ASP A 281 -16.80 -17.47 -2.88
C ASP A 281 -16.44 -17.38 -1.38
N VAL A 282 -16.87 -16.32 -0.70
CA VAL A 282 -16.74 -16.16 0.75
C VAL A 282 -18.01 -15.62 1.38
N ASP A 283 -18.19 -15.90 2.67
CA ASP A 283 -19.33 -15.44 3.42
C ASP A 283 -19.12 -14.02 3.96
N PRO A 284 -20.17 -13.19 4.05
CA PRO A 284 -20.09 -11.95 4.81
C PRO A 284 -19.98 -12.22 6.31
N ILE A 285 -19.39 -11.29 7.07
CA ILE A 285 -19.33 -11.38 8.55
C ILE A 285 -20.74 -11.51 9.15
N HIS A 286 -21.72 -10.79 8.59
CA HIS A 286 -23.11 -10.76 9.06
C HIS A 286 -24.08 -11.44 8.06
N PRO A 287 -24.12 -12.80 8.01
CA PRO A 287 -24.89 -13.53 7.00
C PRO A 287 -26.40 -13.28 7.06
N GLN A 288 -26.95 -13.11 8.27
CA GLN A 288 -28.40 -12.94 8.47
C GLN A 288 -28.95 -11.59 7.99
N LYS A 289 -28.10 -10.57 7.82
CA LYS A 289 -28.54 -9.26 7.34
C LYS A 289 -28.59 -9.16 5.81
N ALA A 290 -27.86 -10.03 5.11
CA ALA A 290 -27.52 -9.75 3.72
C ALA A 290 -28.21 -10.66 2.70
N GLY A 291 -28.54 -11.92 3.01
CA GLY A 291 -29.06 -12.86 1.99
C GLY A 291 -28.17 -12.92 0.73
N ARG A 292 -26.88 -12.63 0.90
CA ARG A 292 -25.88 -12.35 -0.13
C ARG A 292 -24.56 -12.98 0.30
N SER A 293 -23.78 -13.41 -0.68
CA SER A 293 -22.38 -13.81 -0.51
C SER A 293 -21.46 -12.70 -1.02
N ILE A 294 -20.16 -12.80 -0.78
CA ILE A 294 -19.17 -11.85 -1.28
C ILE A 294 -18.30 -12.57 -2.30
N THR A 295 -18.02 -11.89 -3.42
CA THR A 295 -16.91 -12.25 -4.30
C THR A 295 -15.65 -11.58 -3.75
N PHE A 296 -14.66 -12.39 -3.38
CA PHE A 296 -13.38 -11.95 -2.83
C PHE A 296 -12.22 -12.40 -3.72
N ASP A 297 -11.92 -11.60 -4.73
CA ASP A 297 -10.91 -11.87 -5.75
C ASP A 297 -9.74 -10.90 -5.65
N GLY A 298 -8.62 -11.20 -6.30
CA GLY A 298 -7.42 -10.35 -6.32
C GLY A 298 -6.17 -11.04 -5.77
N ALA A 299 -5.01 -10.46 -6.06
CA ALA A 299 -3.72 -11.05 -5.69
C ALA A 299 -3.56 -11.19 -4.18
N GLU A 300 -3.95 -10.18 -3.40
CA GLU A 300 -3.92 -10.23 -1.93
C GLU A 300 -5.09 -11.03 -1.36
N ALA A 301 -6.25 -11.02 -2.01
CA ALA A 301 -7.37 -11.88 -1.61
C ALA A 301 -6.98 -13.37 -1.66
N ASN A 302 -6.24 -13.78 -2.68
CA ASN A 302 -5.73 -15.13 -2.81
C ASN A 302 -4.73 -15.51 -1.71
N VAL A 303 -3.95 -14.56 -1.18
CA VAL A 303 -3.08 -14.81 -0.01
C VAL A 303 -3.93 -15.30 1.18
N MET A 304 -5.05 -14.63 1.46
CA MET A 304 -5.92 -15.01 2.59
C MET A 304 -6.74 -16.27 2.32
N LYS A 305 -7.23 -16.46 1.10
CA LYS A 305 -7.93 -17.70 0.71
C LYS A 305 -7.03 -18.92 0.86
N THR A 306 -5.81 -18.85 0.33
CA THR A 306 -4.85 -19.95 0.43
C THR A 306 -4.36 -20.16 1.86
N PHE A 307 -4.23 -19.10 2.66
CA PHE A 307 -3.94 -19.22 4.09
C PHE A 307 -5.01 -20.07 4.78
N CYS A 308 -6.30 -19.82 4.51
CA CYS A 308 -7.37 -20.64 5.09
C CYS A 308 -7.47 -22.05 4.54
N GLN A 309 -7.07 -22.29 3.28
CA GLN A 309 -6.95 -23.65 2.75
C GLN A 309 -5.86 -24.44 3.48
N VAL A 310 -4.73 -23.81 3.82
CA VAL A 310 -3.60 -24.45 4.52
C VAL A 310 -3.93 -24.68 6.00
N HIS A 311 -4.51 -23.69 6.67
CA HIS A 311 -4.76 -23.72 8.11
C HIS A 311 -6.18 -24.19 8.49
N ASN A 312 -6.99 -24.62 7.53
CA ASN A 312 -8.36 -25.08 7.73
C ASN A 312 -9.21 -24.06 8.52
N CYS A 313 -9.27 -22.81 8.04
CA CYS A 313 -10.18 -21.79 8.55
C CYS A 313 -11.30 -21.46 7.58
N HIS A 314 -12.34 -20.80 8.10
CA HIS A 314 -13.45 -20.30 7.32
C HIS A 314 -13.33 -18.78 7.18
N LEU A 315 -13.20 -18.28 5.96
CA LEU A 315 -13.03 -16.84 5.73
C LEU A 315 -14.39 -16.14 5.75
N ARG A 316 -14.52 -15.08 6.57
CA ARG A 316 -15.67 -14.18 6.52
C ARG A 316 -15.21 -12.75 6.27
N VAL A 317 -15.76 -12.12 5.24
CA VAL A 317 -15.28 -10.83 4.75
C VAL A 317 -16.27 -9.71 5.04
N GLN A 318 -15.77 -8.55 5.44
CA GLN A 318 -16.49 -7.28 5.39
C GLN A 318 -16.00 -6.50 4.17
N ALA A 319 -16.90 -6.27 3.21
CA ALA A 319 -16.62 -5.48 2.02
C ALA A 319 -16.83 -4.00 2.33
N TYR A 320 -15.81 -3.18 2.10
CA TYR A 320 -15.87 -1.72 2.34
C TYR A 320 -16.12 -0.90 1.08
N GLY A 321 -16.18 -1.53 -0.10
CA GLY A 321 -16.31 -0.86 -1.39
C GLY A 321 -14.97 -0.31 -1.89
N ALA A 322 -15.03 0.50 -2.95
CA ALA A 322 -13.84 1.06 -3.59
C ALA A 322 -13.24 2.22 -2.78
N ASP A 323 -11.90 2.26 -2.71
CA ASP A 323 -11.11 3.34 -2.12
C ASP A 323 -11.44 3.73 -0.65
N ASN A 324 -12.14 2.87 0.08
CA ASN A 324 -12.62 3.12 1.45
C ASN A 324 -11.74 2.48 2.55
N TRP A 325 -10.44 2.80 2.53
CA TRP A 325 -9.52 2.36 3.61
C TRP A 325 -9.93 2.91 4.98
N GLY A 326 -10.45 4.14 5.02
CA GLY A 326 -10.73 4.87 6.26
C GLY A 326 -9.47 5.33 6.98
N GLY A 327 -9.64 5.88 8.19
CA GLY A 327 -8.56 6.38 9.01
C GLY A 327 -8.80 6.22 10.51
N ILE A 328 -7.71 6.32 11.27
CA ILE A 328 -7.70 6.42 12.72
C ILE A 328 -7.21 7.82 13.07
N TYR A 329 -8.02 8.57 13.81
CA TYR A 329 -7.77 9.98 14.12
C TYR A 329 -7.23 10.16 15.54
N GLU A 330 -6.55 11.28 15.79
CA GLU A 330 -5.95 11.58 17.10
C GLU A 330 -6.97 11.68 18.24
N ASN A 331 -8.23 11.98 17.92
CA ASN A 331 -9.34 12.03 18.88
C ASN A 331 -9.94 10.64 19.17
N GLU A 332 -9.24 9.56 18.82
CA GLU A 332 -9.65 8.16 18.97
C GLU A 332 -10.93 7.78 18.19
N THR A 333 -11.44 8.68 17.35
CA THR A 333 -12.46 8.32 16.38
C THR A 333 -11.82 7.62 15.19
N SER A 334 -12.59 6.79 14.51
CA SER A 334 -12.11 6.06 13.35
C SER A 334 -13.24 5.74 12.38
N ASP A 335 -12.88 5.46 11.13
CA ASP A 335 -13.83 5.07 10.09
C ASP A 335 -13.23 4.08 9.08
N GLY A 336 -14.07 3.59 8.18
CA GLY A 336 -13.71 2.64 7.13
C GLY A 336 -13.06 1.35 7.64
N MET A 337 -12.30 0.70 6.77
CA MET A 337 -11.68 -0.61 7.05
C MET A 337 -10.69 -0.56 8.22
N LEU A 338 -9.86 0.49 8.30
CA LEU A 338 -8.86 0.64 9.37
C LEU A 338 -9.50 1.02 10.70
N GLY A 339 -10.61 1.75 10.68
CA GLY A 339 -11.38 2.03 11.88
C GLY A 339 -12.02 0.78 12.48
N ASP A 340 -12.52 -0.13 11.63
CA ASP A 340 -13.07 -1.40 12.09
C ASP A 340 -12.00 -2.35 12.65
N ILE A 341 -10.73 -2.21 12.24
CA ILE A 341 -9.59 -2.88 12.91
C ILE A 341 -9.36 -2.29 14.30
N TYR A 342 -9.37 -0.96 14.43
CA TYR A 342 -9.17 -0.28 15.71
C TYR A 342 -10.28 -0.63 16.73
N GLU A 343 -11.53 -0.66 16.27
CA GLU A 343 -12.72 -1.04 17.04
C GLU A 343 -12.91 -2.57 17.16
N GLN A 344 -12.01 -3.37 16.58
CA GLN A 344 -12.03 -4.85 16.64
C GLN A 344 -13.32 -5.48 16.10
N ARG A 345 -13.96 -4.84 15.12
CA ARG A 345 -15.07 -5.43 14.33
C ARG A 345 -14.57 -6.46 13.31
N VAL A 346 -13.31 -6.34 12.92
CA VAL A 346 -12.56 -7.30 12.09
C VAL A 346 -11.24 -7.64 12.77
N GLU A 347 -10.71 -8.84 12.53
CA GLU A 347 -9.44 -9.30 13.10
C GLU A 347 -8.22 -8.86 12.25
N LEU A 348 -8.40 -8.81 10.93
CA LEU A 348 -7.35 -8.53 9.95
C LEU A 348 -7.92 -7.71 8.78
N ALA A 349 -7.15 -6.77 8.26
CA ALA A 349 -7.44 -6.00 7.07
C ALA A 349 -6.42 -6.27 5.96
N ILE A 350 -6.87 -6.35 4.72
CA ILE A 350 -6.03 -6.57 3.54
C ILE A 350 -6.63 -5.88 2.30
N GLY A 351 -5.79 -5.39 1.37
CA GLY A 351 -6.23 -4.62 0.22
C GLY A 351 -5.38 -3.38 0.00
N CYS A 352 -4.11 -3.58 -0.38
CA CYS A 352 -3.14 -2.53 -0.66
C CYS A 352 -2.97 -1.54 0.50
N ILE A 353 -2.61 -2.06 1.68
CA ILE A 353 -2.41 -1.27 2.89
C ILE A 353 -0.91 -1.15 3.16
N TYR A 354 -0.43 0.05 3.47
CA TYR A 354 0.96 0.29 3.90
C TYR A 354 1.08 0.39 5.42
N ASN A 355 2.28 0.66 5.94
CA ASN A 355 2.49 0.80 7.39
C ASN A 355 2.08 2.19 7.91
N TRP A 356 0.80 2.54 7.82
CA TRP A 356 0.30 3.88 8.16
C TRP A 356 0.16 4.14 9.66
N TYR A 357 -0.06 3.10 10.48
CA TYR A 357 -0.37 3.23 11.91
C TYR A 357 0.51 2.31 12.78
N ASP A 358 1.83 2.38 12.62
CA ASP A 358 2.82 1.51 13.29
C ASP A 358 2.71 1.50 14.84
N GLY A 359 2.23 2.61 15.42
CA GLY A 359 2.00 2.74 16.86
C GLY A 359 0.74 2.05 17.40
N ILE A 360 -0.24 1.75 16.55
CA ILE A 360 -1.57 1.27 16.95
C ILE A 360 -1.82 -0.16 16.46
N THR A 361 -1.35 -0.45 15.24
CA THR A 361 -1.58 -1.70 14.53
C THR A 361 -0.33 -2.57 14.50
N GLU A 362 -0.50 -3.85 14.19
CA GLU A 362 0.59 -4.75 13.84
C GLU A 362 0.45 -5.13 12.37
N THR A 363 1.55 -5.13 11.63
CA THR A 363 1.56 -5.45 10.21
C THR A 363 2.27 -6.77 9.92
N SER A 364 1.83 -7.44 8.85
CA SER A 364 2.52 -8.61 8.32
C SER A 364 3.88 -8.22 7.73
N VAL A 365 4.66 -9.24 7.37
CA VAL A 365 5.75 -9.07 6.41
C VAL A 365 5.20 -8.51 5.09
N THR A 366 6.08 -7.87 4.32
CA THR A 366 5.73 -7.26 3.05
C THR A 366 5.13 -8.29 2.09
N ILE A 367 4.02 -7.96 1.44
CA ILE A 367 3.32 -8.81 0.47
C ILE A 367 3.80 -8.48 -0.94
N ALA A 368 3.72 -7.22 -1.35
CA ALA A 368 4.10 -6.79 -2.69
C ALA A 368 4.56 -5.35 -2.71
N ARG A 369 5.44 -5.01 -3.64
CA ARG A 369 5.83 -3.63 -3.90
C ARG A 369 4.68 -2.91 -4.62
N SER A 370 4.46 -1.66 -4.23
CA SER A 370 3.60 -0.74 -4.95
C SER A 370 4.21 0.66 -4.96
N SER A 371 4.16 1.34 -6.11
CA SER A 371 4.66 2.71 -6.24
C SER A 371 3.57 3.66 -6.72
N VAL A 372 3.52 4.85 -6.13
CA VAL A 372 2.62 5.92 -6.60
C VAL A 372 3.38 6.81 -7.60
N THR A 373 2.78 7.06 -8.76
CA THR A 373 3.27 8.04 -9.74
C THR A 373 2.10 8.84 -10.31
N ILE A 374 2.40 9.78 -11.22
CA ILE A 374 1.41 10.70 -11.80
C ILE A 374 1.29 10.42 -13.30
N LEU A 375 0.04 10.37 -13.77
CA LEU A 375 -0.32 10.48 -15.16
C LEU A 375 -0.53 11.95 -15.51
N GLY A 376 0.43 12.54 -16.21
CA GLY A 376 0.48 13.95 -16.57
C GLY A 376 0.00 14.27 -17.98
N PRO A 377 -0.27 15.55 -18.31
CA PRO A 377 -0.58 15.96 -19.68
C PRO A 377 0.63 15.78 -20.59
N ALA A 378 0.39 15.28 -21.80
CA ALA A 378 1.42 15.26 -22.83
C ALA A 378 1.84 16.69 -23.21
N PRO A 379 3.10 16.89 -23.65
CA PRO A 379 3.58 18.22 -23.97
C PRO A 379 2.85 18.78 -25.19
N ALA A 380 2.62 20.10 -25.22
CA ALA A 380 1.90 20.75 -26.30
C ALA A 380 2.80 20.90 -27.54
N PRO A 381 2.24 20.84 -28.76
CA PRO A 381 3.00 21.13 -29.97
C PRO A 381 3.47 22.58 -29.97
N LEU A 382 4.68 22.82 -30.48
CA LEU A 382 5.21 24.18 -30.62
C LEU A 382 4.41 24.97 -31.65
N PRO A 383 4.21 26.29 -31.44
CA PRO A 383 3.60 27.15 -32.44
C PRO A 383 4.35 27.12 -33.77
N SER A 384 3.63 26.98 -34.88
CA SER A 384 4.24 26.78 -36.21
C SER A 384 5.15 27.93 -36.67
N TRP A 385 4.99 29.15 -36.16
CA TRP A 385 5.90 30.26 -36.49
C TRP A 385 7.33 30.01 -36.00
N ARG A 386 7.51 29.23 -34.92
CA ARG A 386 8.84 28.86 -34.40
C ARG A 386 9.58 27.90 -35.32
N THR A 387 8.87 27.14 -36.15
CA THR A 387 9.46 26.14 -37.04
C THR A 387 10.49 26.73 -38.00
N ASN A 388 10.36 28.01 -38.37
CA ASN A 388 11.32 28.69 -39.26
C ASN A 388 12.66 29.05 -38.61
N ILE A 389 12.71 29.18 -37.29
CA ILE A 389 13.93 29.55 -36.55
C ILE A 389 14.61 28.35 -35.90
N LEU A 390 13.89 27.24 -35.70
CA LEU A 390 14.41 26.02 -35.08
C LEU A 390 15.51 25.25 -35.83
N PRO A 391 15.70 25.34 -37.17
CA PRO A 391 16.78 24.63 -37.88
C PRO A 391 18.19 24.97 -37.38
N PHE A 392 18.36 26.13 -36.76
CA PHE A 392 19.62 26.54 -36.16
C PHE A 392 19.38 26.96 -34.71
N ASN A 393 20.34 26.62 -33.84
CA ASN A 393 20.30 27.11 -32.46
C ASN A 393 20.66 28.62 -32.42
N ASP A 394 20.38 29.27 -31.30
CA ASP A 394 20.60 30.71 -31.13
C ASP A 394 22.06 31.11 -31.38
N GLN A 395 23.01 30.26 -30.99
CA GLN A 395 24.44 30.51 -31.20
C GLN A 395 24.81 30.51 -32.69
N THR A 396 24.25 29.58 -33.48
CA THR A 396 24.45 29.52 -34.93
C THR A 396 23.84 30.74 -35.61
N TRP A 397 22.63 31.16 -35.24
CA TRP A 397 22.03 32.40 -35.78
C TRP A 397 22.90 33.63 -35.51
N LEU A 398 23.40 33.78 -34.28
CA LEU A 398 24.30 34.87 -33.92
C LEU A 398 25.61 34.83 -34.71
N MET A 399 26.21 33.64 -34.88
CA MET A 399 27.40 33.46 -35.69
C MET A 399 27.17 33.83 -37.16
N LEU A 400 26.01 33.47 -37.73
CA LEU A 400 25.67 33.82 -39.11
C LEU A 400 25.57 35.34 -39.32
N ILE A 401 24.89 36.05 -38.40
CA ILE A 401 24.80 37.51 -38.44
C ILE A 401 26.20 38.13 -38.33
N PHE A 402 27.03 37.62 -37.42
CA PHE A 402 28.40 38.09 -37.25
C PHE A 402 29.26 37.84 -38.50
N THR A 403 29.19 36.65 -39.08
CA THR A 403 29.90 36.31 -40.33
C THR A 403 29.45 37.20 -41.48
N MET A 404 28.16 37.48 -41.61
CA MET A 404 27.63 38.37 -42.64
C MET A 404 28.22 39.79 -42.52
N ILE A 405 28.26 40.35 -41.30
CA ILE A 405 28.87 41.66 -41.03
C ILE A 405 30.37 41.64 -41.32
N LEU A 406 31.07 40.58 -40.91
CA LEU A 406 32.50 40.43 -41.15
C LEU A 406 32.82 40.34 -42.65
N CYS A 407 32.08 39.54 -43.40
CA CYS A 407 32.22 39.42 -44.85
C CYS A 407 31.89 40.72 -45.59
N GLY A 408 30.85 41.45 -45.17
CA GLY A 408 30.50 42.76 -45.73
C GLY A 408 31.58 43.81 -45.48
N THR A 409 32.13 43.83 -44.26
CA THR A 409 33.26 44.70 -43.91
C THR A 409 34.51 44.33 -44.71
N PHE A 410 34.80 43.03 -44.87
CA PHE A 410 35.93 42.56 -45.64
C PHE A 410 35.81 42.93 -47.12
N LEU A 411 34.63 42.75 -47.73
CA LEU A 411 34.37 43.17 -49.11
C LEU A 411 34.56 44.69 -49.29
N TYR A 412 34.10 45.49 -48.33
CA TYR A 412 34.35 46.93 -48.29
C TYR A 412 35.86 47.26 -48.21
N LEU A 413 36.62 46.57 -47.36
CA LEU A 413 38.06 46.74 -47.25
C LEU A 413 38.77 46.39 -48.58
N MET A 414 38.38 45.30 -49.23
CA MET A 414 38.91 44.93 -50.56
C MET A 414 38.64 46.02 -51.60
N GLN A 415 37.47 46.65 -51.57
CA GLN A 415 37.15 47.80 -52.44
C GLN A 415 38.01 49.02 -52.10
N LEU A 416 38.24 49.30 -50.82
CA LEU A 416 39.09 50.41 -50.36
C LEU A 416 40.56 50.21 -50.79
N PHE A 417 41.09 49.00 -50.63
CA PHE A 417 42.45 48.65 -51.07
C PHE A 417 42.59 48.75 -52.59
N SER A 418 41.62 48.23 -53.35
CA SER A 418 41.61 48.31 -54.81
C SER A 418 41.57 49.77 -55.31
N TYR A 419 40.83 50.63 -54.62
CA TYR A 419 40.80 52.07 -54.88
C TYR A 419 42.15 52.75 -54.55
N ARG A 420 42.74 52.46 -53.38
CA ARG A 420 44.03 53.04 -52.97
C ARG A 420 45.20 52.62 -53.85
N LEU A 421 45.18 51.41 -54.40
CA LEU A 421 46.21 50.90 -55.32
C LEU A 421 45.99 51.33 -56.78
N GLY A 422 44.93 52.09 -57.10
CA GLY A 422 44.65 52.55 -58.46
C GLY A 422 44.23 51.43 -59.43
N LEU A 423 43.86 50.25 -58.91
CA LEU A 423 43.47 49.06 -59.69
C LEU A 423 42.02 49.13 -60.21
N SER A 424 41.27 50.17 -59.83
CA SER A 424 39.87 50.37 -60.22
C SER A 424 39.73 51.66 -61.02
N THR A 425 39.39 51.53 -62.30
CA THR A 425 39.18 52.65 -63.21
C THR A 425 37.73 53.15 -63.12
N LYS A 426 37.56 54.48 -63.08
CA LYS A 426 36.32 55.27 -63.30
C LYS A 426 35.56 55.88 -62.10
N SER A 427 36.20 56.28 -60.98
CA SER A 427 35.53 57.21 -60.04
C SER A 427 36.48 58.17 -59.34
N ALA A 428 36.12 59.46 -59.30
CA ALA A 428 36.95 60.55 -58.78
C ALA A 428 36.89 60.73 -57.25
N ALA A 429 35.96 60.06 -56.54
CA ALA A 429 35.87 60.15 -55.07
C ALA A 429 35.29 58.88 -54.43
N PHE A 430 35.99 58.32 -53.43
CA PHE A 430 35.53 57.16 -52.65
C PHE A 430 34.55 57.59 -51.55
N ARG A 431 33.25 57.38 -51.76
CA ARG A 431 32.22 57.65 -50.75
C ARG A 431 32.08 56.46 -49.80
N HIS A 432 32.75 56.54 -48.65
CA HIS A 432 32.82 55.48 -47.64
C HIS A 432 31.45 54.90 -47.26
N GLY A 433 30.47 55.73 -46.88
CA GLY A 433 29.15 55.28 -46.44
C GLY A 433 28.39 54.47 -47.51
N LYS A 434 28.26 55.02 -48.73
CA LYS A 434 27.56 54.34 -49.85
C LYS A 434 28.25 53.03 -50.27
N LYS A 435 29.57 52.96 -50.16
CA LYS A 435 30.34 51.75 -50.50
C LYS A 435 30.19 50.66 -49.45
N LEU A 436 30.21 51.03 -48.17
CA LEU A 436 29.95 50.08 -47.07
C LEU A 436 28.53 49.53 -47.14
N GLU A 437 27.53 50.40 -47.34
CA GLU A 437 26.13 50.02 -47.52
C GLU A 437 25.96 49.05 -48.69
N LYS A 438 26.51 49.39 -49.86
CA LYS A 438 26.49 48.50 -51.04
C LYS A 438 27.17 47.17 -50.74
N SER A 439 28.33 47.16 -50.09
CA SER A 439 29.02 45.91 -49.71
C SER A 439 28.19 45.05 -48.76
N MET A 440 27.51 45.66 -47.77
CA MET A 440 26.63 44.94 -46.86
C MET A 440 25.41 44.35 -47.61
N LEU A 441 24.79 45.12 -48.52
CA LEU A 441 23.68 44.64 -49.33
C LEU A 441 24.10 43.55 -50.32
N ASP A 442 25.28 43.66 -50.92
CA ASP A 442 25.82 42.65 -51.85
C ASP A 442 26.09 41.32 -51.12
N ILE A 443 26.61 41.38 -49.89
CA ILE A 443 26.80 40.19 -49.04
C ILE A 443 25.46 39.64 -48.55
N PHE A 444 24.53 40.50 -48.11
CA PHE A 444 23.20 40.06 -47.72
C PHE A 444 22.49 39.34 -48.88
N ALA A 445 22.53 39.91 -50.09
CA ALA A 445 21.99 39.30 -51.30
C ALA A 445 22.60 37.91 -51.56
N LEU A 446 23.91 37.76 -51.38
CA LEU A 446 24.60 36.48 -51.53
C LEU A 446 24.12 35.44 -50.51
N PHE A 447 23.91 35.83 -49.24
CA PHE A 447 23.40 34.93 -48.20
C PHE A 447 21.97 34.45 -48.48
N ILE A 448 21.13 35.27 -49.13
CA ILE A 448 19.78 34.89 -49.57
C ILE A 448 19.74 34.32 -51.00
N GLN A 449 20.89 33.95 -51.57
CA GLN A 449 21.05 33.38 -52.92
C GLN A 449 20.47 34.25 -54.05
N GLN A 450 20.47 35.57 -53.86
CA GLN A 450 20.07 36.52 -54.89
C GLN A 450 21.30 37.03 -55.65
N PRO A 451 21.23 37.11 -56.99
CA PRO A 451 22.31 37.70 -57.77
C PRO A 451 22.39 39.20 -57.45
N SER A 452 23.54 39.65 -56.92
CA SER A 452 23.81 41.08 -56.78
C SER A 452 24.21 41.68 -58.13
N ALA A 453 23.83 42.95 -58.36
CA ALA A 453 24.00 43.63 -59.63
C ALA A 453 25.47 43.69 -60.09
N SER A 454 25.66 43.84 -61.42
CA SER A 454 26.95 43.72 -62.12
C SER A 454 28.14 44.23 -61.31
N LEU A 455 28.88 43.27 -60.78
CA LEU A 455 30.14 43.47 -60.11
C LEU A 455 31.17 43.89 -61.19
N GLY A 456 31.32 45.20 -61.41
CA GLY A 456 32.39 45.81 -62.23
C GLY A 456 33.78 45.67 -61.59
N PHE A 457 34.12 44.47 -61.12
CA PHE A 457 35.39 44.16 -60.45
C PHE A 457 36.32 43.54 -61.49
N ASP A 458 37.31 44.32 -61.94
CA ASP A 458 38.42 43.81 -62.75
C ASP A 458 39.48 42.97 -61.97
N PRO A 459 39.59 42.97 -60.62
CA PRO A 459 40.55 42.09 -59.94
C PRO A 459 39.98 40.68 -59.61
N PHE A 460 40.85 39.68 -59.67
CA PHE A 460 40.57 38.27 -59.33
C PHE A 460 40.12 38.06 -57.88
N ALA A 461 40.71 38.79 -56.92
CA ALA A 461 40.52 38.53 -55.49
C ALA A 461 39.06 38.68 -55.00
N PRO A 462 38.31 39.77 -55.31
CA PRO A 462 36.89 39.87 -54.94
C PRO A 462 36.03 38.77 -55.58
N ARG A 463 36.32 38.37 -56.82
CA ARG A 463 35.59 37.28 -57.50
C ARG A 463 35.84 35.94 -56.82
N PHE A 464 37.08 35.64 -56.46
CA PHE A 464 37.43 34.42 -55.73
C PHE A 464 36.79 34.39 -54.34
N PHE A 465 36.82 35.52 -53.61
CA PHE A 465 36.17 35.66 -52.31
C PHE A 465 34.65 35.42 -52.40
N LEU A 466 33.97 36.08 -53.33
CA LEU A 466 32.53 35.92 -53.55
C LEU A 466 32.16 34.52 -54.02
N ALA A 467 32.96 33.90 -54.91
CA ALA A 467 32.74 32.52 -55.34
C ALA A 467 32.88 31.53 -54.17
N THR A 468 33.88 31.72 -53.31
CA THR A 468 34.05 30.89 -52.10
C THR A 468 32.89 31.06 -51.13
N LEU A 469 32.46 32.31 -50.91
CA LEU A 469 31.32 32.62 -50.05
C LEU A 469 30.00 32.12 -50.64
N LEU A 470 29.85 32.12 -51.96
CA LEU A 470 28.71 31.51 -52.65
C LEU A 470 28.64 30.00 -52.37
N CYS A 471 29.76 29.27 -52.51
CA CYS A 471 29.80 27.84 -52.19
C CYS A 471 29.43 27.57 -50.71
N ALA A 472 29.91 28.42 -49.79
CA ALA A 472 29.58 28.30 -48.37
C ALA A 472 28.09 28.57 -48.08
N THR A 473 27.53 29.62 -48.68
CA THR A 473 26.12 30.02 -48.47
C THR A 473 25.14 29.03 -49.11
N ILE A 474 25.46 28.43 -50.27
CA ILE A 474 24.68 27.32 -50.87
C ILE A 474 24.66 26.11 -49.93
N THR A 475 25.81 25.77 -49.32
CA THR A 475 25.89 24.66 -48.38
C THR A 475 25.01 24.93 -47.15
N LEU A 476 25.07 26.15 -46.62
CA LEU A 476 24.27 26.58 -45.47
C LEU A 476 22.76 26.54 -45.77
N GLU A 477 22.35 27.01 -46.95
CA GLU A 477 20.95 26.98 -47.41
C GLU A 477 20.42 25.54 -47.49
N ASN A 478 21.21 24.64 -48.07
CA ASN A 478 20.83 23.22 -48.17
C ASN A 478 20.68 22.57 -46.78
N ILE A 479 21.54 22.92 -45.82
CA ILE A 479 21.43 22.44 -44.44
C ILE A 479 20.14 22.98 -43.81
N TYR A 480 19.89 24.29 -43.91
CA TYR A 480 18.69 24.92 -43.38
C TYR A 480 17.41 24.32 -43.98
N SER A 481 17.33 24.24 -45.31
CA SER A 481 16.19 23.71 -46.07
C SER A 481 15.95 22.23 -45.77
N GLY A 482 17.02 21.43 -45.68
CA GLY A 482 16.94 20.01 -45.33
C GLY A 482 16.39 19.80 -43.92
N GLN A 483 16.89 20.56 -42.95
CA GLN A 483 16.36 20.50 -41.58
C GLN A 483 14.92 20.99 -41.52
N LEU A 484 14.60 22.15 -42.09
CA LEU A 484 13.24 22.70 -42.09
C LEU A 484 12.22 21.71 -42.68
N LYS A 485 12.55 21.04 -43.79
CA LYS A 485 11.70 19.99 -44.38
C LYS A 485 11.46 18.83 -43.40
N SER A 486 12.48 18.43 -42.65
CA SER A 486 12.34 17.40 -41.59
C SER A 486 11.50 17.90 -40.41
N LEU A 487 11.66 19.16 -40.00
CA LEU A 487 10.86 19.75 -38.90
C LEU A 487 9.38 19.92 -39.27
N LEU A 488 9.08 20.10 -40.55
CA LEU A 488 7.72 20.27 -41.05
C LEU A 488 6.95 18.95 -41.18
N THR A 489 7.64 17.81 -41.26
CA THR A 489 6.97 16.49 -41.34
C THR A 489 6.62 15.91 -39.97
N ILE A 490 7.34 16.30 -38.91
CA ILE A 490 7.11 15.84 -37.52
C ILE A 490 7.01 17.06 -36.60
N PRO A 491 5.85 17.29 -35.94
CA PRO A 491 5.68 18.43 -35.05
C PRO A 491 6.62 18.31 -33.84
N PHE A 492 7.26 19.43 -33.50
CA PHE A 492 8.03 19.55 -32.26
C PHE A 492 7.11 19.86 -31.11
N TYR A 493 7.47 19.37 -29.93
CA TYR A 493 6.71 19.55 -28.71
C TYR A 493 7.49 20.38 -27.69
N SER A 494 6.80 20.99 -26.75
CA SER A 494 7.42 21.62 -25.59
C SER A 494 8.17 20.59 -24.74
N ALA A 495 9.08 21.06 -23.88
CA ALA A 495 9.75 20.17 -22.93
C ALA A 495 8.71 19.44 -22.05
N PRO A 496 8.81 18.12 -21.89
CA PRO A 496 7.89 17.36 -21.06
C PRO A 496 8.11 17.60 -19.57
N VAL A 497 7.02 17.60 -18.82
CA VAL A 497 6.99 17.50 -17.35
C VAL A 497 6.85 16.01 -17.01
N ASP A 498 7.94 15.29 -17.16
CA ASP A 498 8.05 13.83 -17.09
C ASP A 498 8.78 13.33 -15.83
N THR A 499 9.13 14.24 -14.91
CA THR A 499 9.73 13.88 -13.61
C THR A 499 9.03 14.59 -12.45
N MET A 500 9.07 14.01 -11.25
CA MET A 500 8.50 14.58 -10.02
C MET A 500 9.11 15.95 -9.70
N GLY A 501 10.41 16.11 -9.93
CA GLY A 501 11.10 17.39 -9.76
C GLY A 501 10.58 18.48 -10.71
N LYS A 502 10.35 18.16 -11.99
CA LYS A 502 9.75 19.11 -12.95
C LYS A 502 8.30 19.39 -12.61
N TRP A 503 7.55 18.38 -12.14
CA TRP A 503 6.16 18.55 -11.74
C TRP A 503 6.01 19.50 -10.55
N ALA A 504 6.86 19.35 -9.54
CA ALA A 504 6.92 20.26 -8.40
C ALA A 504 7.26 21.69 -8.83
N GLN A 505 8.19 21.88 -9.77
CA GLN A 505 8.52 23.20 -10.32
C GLN A 505 7.40 23.82 -11.16
N ALA A 506 6.61 23.00 -11.84
CA ALA A 506 5.45 23.47 -12.61
C ALA A 506 4.28 23.90 -11.71
N GLU A 507 4.30 23.51 -10.43
CA GLU A 507 3.25 23.75 -9.44
C GLU A 507 1.86 23.28 -9.91
N TRP A 508 1.83 22.22 -10.72
CA TRP A 508 0.59 21.63 -11.20
C TRP A 508 -0.11 20.81 -10.12
N LYS A 509 -1.44 20.85 -10.15
CA LYS A 509 -2.28 20.04 -9.27
C LYS A 509 -2.43 18.63 -9.80
N TRP A 510 -2.65 17.69 -8.90
CA TRP A 510 -2.98 16.32 -9.24
C TRP A 510 -3.98 15.76 -8.24
N ALA A 511 -4.73 14.73 -8.63
CA ALA A 511 -5.78 14.19 -7.79
C ALA A 511 -5.91 12.68 -7.87
N ALA A 512 -6.52 12.12 -6.82
CA ALA A 512 -6.93 10.73 -6.73
C ALA A 512 -8.20 10.60 -5.86
N PRO A 513 -8.86 9.43 -5.82
CA PRO A 513 -10.12 9.24 -5.11
C PRO A 513 -10.05 9.30 -3.58
N SER A 514 -8.86 9.14 -3.00
CA SER A 514 -8.69 9.04 -1.54
C SER A 514 -7.48 9.84 -1.06
N ILE A 515 -7.55 10.35 0.17
CA ILE A 515 -6.43 11.05 0.83
C ILE A 515 -5.21 10.14 1.03
N ILE A 516 -5.43 8.83 1.01
CA ILE A 516 -4.41 7.84 1.29
C ILE A 516 -3.22 7.89 0.33
N TRP A 517 -3.44 8.39 -0.89
CA TRP A 517 -2.42 8.57 -1.93
C TRP A 517 -1.26 9.47 -1.51
N VAL A 518 -1.47 10.36 -0.54
CA VAL A 518 -0.41 11.24 -0.02
C VAL A 518 -0.07 10.96 1.45
N HIS A 519 -0.76 10.05 2.11
CA HIS A 519 -0.60 9.81 3.55
C HIS A 519 0.86 9.49 3.94
N THR A 520 1.58 8.73 3.09
CA THR A 520 2.99 8.39 3.30
C THR A 520 3.94 9.60 3.21
N VAL A 521 3.60 10.63 2.43
CA VAL A 521 4.49 11.76 2.12
C VAL A 521 4.05 13.10 2.71
N GLN A 522 2.86 13.17 3.30
CA GLN A 522 2.31 14.39 3.92
C GLN A 522 3.22 14.98 5.00
N SER A 523 3.90 14.13 5.77
CA SER A 523 4.84 14.53 6.83
C SER A 523 6.31 14.38 6.43
N SER A 524 6.61 14.34 5.13
CA SER A 524 7.98 14.21 4.63
C SER A 524 8.79 15.49 4.82
N ASP A 525 10.10 15.36 5.05
CA ASP A 525 11.07 16.46 5.10
C ASP A 525 11.54 16.90 3.70
N LEU A 526 11.20 16.14 2.65
CA LEU A 526 11.63 16.44 1.28
C LEU A 526 10.74 17.51 0.65
N VAL A 527 11.36 18.62 0.24
CA VAL A 527 10.66 19.79 -0.33
C VAL A 527 9.79 19.43 -1.54
N THR A 528 10.27 18.56 -2.43
CA THR A 528 9.51 18.08 -3.59
C THR A 528 8.23 17.36 -3.17
N GLU A 529 8.32 16.48 -2.17
CA GLU A 529 7.19 15.71 -1.66
C GLU A 529 6.18 16.61 -0.94
N GLN A 530 6.66 17.57 -0.16
CA GLN A 530 5.79 18.58 0.48
C GLN A 530 5.02 19.42 -0.55
N ILE A 531 5.67 19.84 -1.64
CA ILE A 531 4.99 20.57 -2.73
C ILE A 531 3.93 19.68 -3.38
N LEU A 532 4.26 18.43 -3.67
CA LEU A 532 3.35 17.48 -4.32
C LEU A 532 2.16 17.13 -3.42
N ALA A 533 2.38 16.92 -2.12
CA ALA A 533 1.34 16.69 -1.13
C ALA A 533 0.44 17.93 -0.95
N ARG A 534 1.01 19.13 -0.97
CA ARG A 534 0.25 20.40 -0.90
C ARG A 534 -0.63 20.61 -2.13
N ASN A 535 -0.15 20.20 -3.31
CA ASN A 535 -0.85 20.37 -4.59
C ASN A 535 -1.84 19.23 -4.90
N PHE A 536 -1.97 18.26 -3.99
CA PHE A 536 -2.87 17.12 -4.13
C PHE A 536 -4.32 17.49 -3.77
N GLU A 537 -5.28 16.95 -4.50
CA GLU A 537 -6.71 17.08 -4.23
C GLU A 537 -7.41 15.72 -4.21
N VAL A 538 -8.27 15.49 -3.22
CA VAL A 538 -9.19 14.35 -3.22
C VAL A 538 -10.40 14.70 -4.07
N ARG A 539 -10.71 13.88 -5.09
CA ARG A 539 -11.78 14.15 -6.05
C ARG A 539 -12.57 12.89 -6.37
N ASP A 540 -13.86 13.05 -6.65
CA ASP A 540 -14.70 11.92 -7.06
C ASP A 540 -14.36 11.44 -8.48
N TYR A 541 -14.81 10.22 -8.81
CA TYR A 541 -14.56 9.60 -10.11
C TYR A 541 -15.10 10.41 -11.29
N SER A 542 -16.21 11.15 -11.12
CA SER A 542 -16.82 11.94 -12.19
C SER A 542 -15.96 13.15 -12.56
N TYR A 543 -15.39 13.81 -11.55
CA TYR A 543 -14.43 14.88 -11.73
C TYR A 543 -13.14 14.36 -12.36
N LEU A 544 -12.61 13.23 -11.86
CA LEU A 544 -11.36 12.64 -12.37
C LEU A 544 -11.47 12.22 -13.84
N SER A 545 -12.63 11.73 -14.27
CA SER A 545 -12.87 11.41 -15.68
C SER A 545 -12.75 12.65 -16.58
N ASN A 546 -13.34 13.78 -16.17
CA ASN A 546 -13.19 15.03 -16.91
C ASN A 546 -11.76 15.60 -16.81
N ALA A 547 -11.14 15.49 -15.63
CA ALA A 547 -9.76 15.92 -15.40
C ALA A 547 -8.74 15.13 -16.22
N SER A 548 -9.10 13.94 -16.71
CA SER A 548 -8.30 13.12 -17.62
C SER A 548 -8.03 13.81 -18.97
N PHE A 549 -8.73 14.89 -19.31
CA PHE A 549 -8.48 15.69 -20.53
C PHE A 549 -7.94 17.10 -20.26
N MET A 550 -7.84 17.52 -18.99
CA MET A 550 -7.40 18.88 -18.66
C MET A 550 -5.91 19.10 -18.98
N PRO A 551 -5.53 20.29 -19.46
CA PRO A 551 -4.13 20.72 -19.48
C PRO A 551 -3.66 21.01 -18.05
N ASN A 552 -2.36 20.82 -17.78
CA ASN A 552 -1.72 21.19 -16.51
C ASN A 552 -2.34 20.54 -15.25
N TYR A 553 -2.92 19.35 -15.38
CA TYR A 553 -3.51 18.59 -14.27
C TYR A 553 -3.12 17.12 -14.35
N GLY A 554 -2.78 16.51 -13.22
CA GLY A 554 -2.34 15.12 -13.13
C GLY A 554 -3.33 14.21 -12.43
N LEU A 555 -3.20 12.90 -12.66
CA LEU A 555 -3.98 11.86 -11.99
C LEU A 555 -3.03 10.88 -11.30
N GLY A 556 -3.35 10.49 -10.07
CA GLY A 556 -2.63 9.44 -9.37
C GLY A 556 -2.80 8.09 -10.08
N ILE A 557 -1.69 7.43 -10.37
CA ILE A 557 -1.67 6.05 -10.87
C ILE A 557 -0.65 5.25 -10.07
N GLU A 558 -0.80 3.94 -10.09
CA GLU A 558 0.03 3.05 -9.27
C GLU A 558 0.80 2.07 -10.13
N ARG A 559 2.05 1.82 -9.79
CA ARG A 559 2.92 0.84 -10.43
C ARG A 559 2.99 -0.40 -9.57
N LEU A 560 2.54 -1.51 -10.14
CA LEU A 560 2.42 -2.82 -9.50
C LEU A 560 3.77 -3.55 -9.45
N SER A 561 3.83 -4.66 -8.70
CA SER A 561 5.07 -5.44 -8.54
C SER A 561 5.55 -6.07 -9.85
N SER A 562 4.64 -6.46 -10.73
CA SER A 562 4.94 -6.94 -12.09
C SER A 562 5.48 -5.86 -13.03
N GLY A 563 5.42 -4.58 -12.64
CA GLY A 563 5.74 -3.43 -13.50
C GLY A 563 4.53 -2.89 -14.28
N SER A 564 3.40 -3.58 -14.25
CA SER A 564 2.12 -3.11 -14.81
C SER A 564 1.61 -1.87 -14.06
N LEU A 565 0.71 -1.10 -14.67
CA LEU A 565 0.20 0.16 -14.10
C LEU A 565 -1.28 0.06 -13.76
N SER A 566 -1.66 0.24 -12.50
CA SER A 566 -3.05 0.39 -12.10
C SER A 566 -3.53 1.82 -12.23
N VAL A 567 -4.65 1.98 -12.93
CA VAL A 567 -5.37 3.25 -13.09
C VAL A 567 -6.85 2.97 -12.94
N GLY A 568 -7.57 3.89 -12.29
CA GLY A 568 -9.02 3.73 -12.14
C GLY A 568 -9.76 3.83 -13.47
N ASP A 569 -10.93 3.19 -13.52
CA ASP A 569 -11.76 3.10 -14.74
C ASP A 569 -12.22 4.45 -15.30
N TYR A 570 -12.16 5.51 -14.47
CA TYR A 570 -12.44 6.88 -14.86
C TYR A 570 -11.51 7.43 -15.94
N VAL A 571 -10.32 6.85 -16.13
CA VAL A 571 -9.42 7.17 -17.24
C VAL A 571 -9.76 6.30 -18.45
N SER A 572 -10.31 6.91 -19.49
CA SER A 572 -10.61 6.23 -20.75
C SER A 572 -9.36 6.04 -21.60
N THR A 573 -9.41 5.12 -22.56
CA THR A 573 -8.28 4.86 -23.47
C THR A 573 -7.97 6.09 -24.34
N GLU A 574 -8.99 6.85 -24.71
CA GLU A 574 -8.86 8.10 -25.47
C GLU A 574 -8.15 9.19 -24.67
N ALA A 575 -8.38 9.23 -23.35
CA ALA A 575 -7.69 10.19 -22.48
C ALA A 575 -6.18 9.93 -22.44
N LEU A 576 -5.74 8.66 -22.55
CA LEU A 576 -4.32 8.29 -22.51
C LEU A 576 -3.52 8.81 -23.71
N GLU A 577 -4.15 9.06 -24.86
CA GLU A 577 -3.46 9.54 -26.07
C GLU A 577 -2.73 10.88 -25.85
N ASN A 578 -3.30 11.73 -24.99
CA ASN A 578 -2.77 13.06 -24.65
C ASN A 578 -2.14 13.10 -23.25
N ARG A 579 -1.63 11.96 -22.79
CA ARG A 579 -1.00 11.83 -21.46
C ARG A 579 0.41 11.26 -21.56
N ILE A 580 1.16 11.45 -20.49
CA ILE A 580 2.47 10.85 -20.24
C ILE A 580 2.50 10.30 -18.82
N VAL A 581 3.15 9.16 -18.65
CA VAL A 581 3.46 8.62 -17.32
C VAL A 581 4.79 9.22 -16.89
N LEU A 582 4.87 9.75 -15.67
CA LEU A 582 6.14 10.23 -15.13
C LEU A 582 7.15 9.08 -15.00
N HIS A 583 8.43 9.38 -15.22
CA HIS A 583 9.51 8.39 -15.20
C HIS A 583 9.87 7.93 -13.79
N ASP A 584 9.80 8.83 -12.83
CA ASP A 584 10.02 8.57 -11.42
C ASP A 584 8.69 8.39 -10.67
N ASP A 585 8.76 7.62 -9.59
CA ASP A 585 7.66 7.44 -8.66
C ASP A 585 7.76 8.51 -7.56
N LEU A 586 6.61 8.99 -7.06
CA LEU A 586 6.54 9.92 -5.93
C LEU A 586 7.08 9.24 -4.68
N TYR A 587 6.61 8.02 -4.43
CA TYR A 587 7.16 7.11 -3.44
C TYR A 587 6.81 5.67 -3.83
N PHE A 588 7.44 4.73 -3.14
CA PHE A 588 7.00 3.35 -3.12
C PHE A 588 6.92 2.86 -1.69
N ASP A 589 6.05 1.89 -1.44
CA ASP A 589 6.07 1.10 -0.22
C ASP A 589 5.72 -0.35 -0.59
N TYR A 590 5.62 -1.18 0.43
CA TYR A 590 5.19 -2.56 0.32
C TYR A 590 3.84 -2.73 0.98
N THR A 591 2.91 -3.35 0.28
CA THR A 591 1.62 -3.71 0.83
C THR A 591 1.79 -4.75 1.94
N ARG A 592 0.91 -4.70 2.93
CA ARG A 592 0.92 -5.55 4.13
C ARG A 592 -0.52 -5.86 4.53
N ALA A 593 -0.72 -6.99 5.18
CA ALA A 593 -1.94 -7.24 5.95
C ALA A 593 -1.79 -6.59 7.32
N VAL A 594 -2.86 -6.01 7.86
CA VAL A 594 -2.82 -5.21 9.08
C VAL A 594 -3.82 -5.77 10.08
N SER A 595 -3.41 -5.97 11.31
CA SER A 595 -4.29 -6.37 12.41
C SER A 595 -4.13 -5.40 13.59
N ILE A 596 -4.97 -5.60 14.59
CA ILE A 596 -4.68 -5.06 15.90
C ILE A 596 -3.43 -5.74 16.49
N ARG A 597 -2.68 -5.02 17.34
CA ARG A 597 -1.46 -5.56 17.96
C ARG A 597 -1.76 -6.83 18.76
N GLY A 598 -0.94 -7.86 18.55
CA GLY A 598 -1.06 -9.14 19.26
C GLY A 598 -1.93 -10.18 18.56
N TRP A 599 -2.30 -9.97 17.29
CA TRP A 599 -3.08 -10.96 16.55
C TRP A 599 -2.33 -12.32 16.46
N PRO A 600 -2.89 -13.41 17.01
CA PRO A 600 -2.12 -14.64 17.25
C PRO A 600 -1.60 -15.32 15.99
N LEU A 601 -2.27 -15.12 14.86
CA LEU A 601 -1.97 -15.79 13.60
C LEU A 601 -0.94 -15.03 12.75
N MET A 602 -0.48 -13.86 13.19
CA MET A 602 0.43 -13.02 12.40
C MET A 602 1.72 -13.76 12.00
N ARG A 603 2.26 -14.60 12.90
CA ARG A 603 3.46 -15.41 12.60
C ARG A 603 3.22 -16.44 11.51
N GLU A 604 2.09 -17.14 11.54
CA GLU A 604 1.77 -18.17 10.55
C GLU A 604 1.41 -17.51 9.21
N LEU A 605 0.69 -16.38 9.24
CA LEU A 605 0.45 -15.57 8.04
C LEU A 605 1.77 -15.09 7.42
N ASN A 606 2.73 -14.65 8.22
CA ASN A 606 4.04 -14.22 7.72
C ASN A 606 4.82 -15.34 7.03
N LYS A 607 4.74 -16.57 7.53
CA LYS A 607 5.34 -17.74 6.84
C LYS A 607 4.63 -18.00 5.53
N HIS A 608 3.30 -17.97 5.52
CA HIS A 608 2.48 -18.19 4.33
C HIS A 608 2.75 -17.15 3.24
N ILE A 609 2.82 -15.86 3.59
CA ILE A 609 3.16 -14.78 2.65
C ILE A 609 4.54 -15.04 2.02
N ARG A 610 5.55 -15.37 2.84
CA ARG A 610 6.89 -15.69 2.32
C ARG A 610 6.86 -16.87 1.36
N THR A 611 6.14 -17.95 1.70
CA THR A 611 5.96 -19.08 0.80
C THR A 611 5.29 -18.67 -0.53
N CYS A 612 4.26 -17.82 -0.49
CA CYS A 612 3.60 -17.32 -1.70
C CYS A 612 4.56 -16.47 -2.57
N GLN A 613 5.46 -15.70 -1.96
CA GLN A 613 6.47 -14.91 -2.66
C GLN A 613 7.58 -15.80 -3.25
N GLU A 614 8.15 -16.70 -2.44
CA GLU A 614 9.25 -17.60 -2.83
C GLU A 614 8.86 -18.56 -3.96
N THR A 615 7.59 -18.97 -4.00
CA THR A 615 7.05 -19.83 -5.07
C THR A 615 6.60 -19.06 -6.31
N GLY A 616 6.59 -17.72 -6.27
CA GLY A 616 6.12 -16.87 -7.35
C GLY A 616 4.59 -16.82 -7.51
N LEU A 617 3.83 -17.41 -6.57
CA LEU A 617 2.36 -17.43 -6.61
C LEU A 617 1.75 -16.03 -6.62
N TYR A 618 2.32 -15.10 -5.85
CA TYR A 618 1.79 -13.74 -5.80
C TYR A 618 1.84 -13.05 -7.17
N VAL A 619 3.00 -13.08 -7.84
CA VAL A 619 3.18 -12.47 -9.17
C VAL A 619 2.29 -13.14 -10.20
N HIS A 620 2.13 -14.47 -10.12
CA HIS A 620 1.20 -15.20 -10.97
C HIS A 620 -0.24 -14.72 -10.80
N TRP A 621 -0.72 -14.57 -9.56
CA TRP A 621 -2.06 -14.05 -9.29
C TRP A 621 -2.22 -12.59 -9.74
N GLU A 622 -1.23 -11.73 -9.48
CA GLU A 622 -1.26 -10.33 -9.92
C GLU A 622 -1.46 -10.24 -11.44
N LEU A 623 -0.65 -10.96 -12.23
CA LEU A 623 -0.78 -11.01 -13.69
C LEU A 623 -2.12 -11.61 -14.16
N GLN A 624 -2.59 -12.66 -13.49
CA GLN A 624 -3.88 -13.27 -13.79
C GLN A 624 -5.03 -12.27 -13.59
N PHE A 625 -5.02 -11.52 -12.49
CA PHE A 625 -6.07 -10.56 -12.17
C PHE A 625 -5.98 -9.28 -12.99
N ILE A 626 -4.78 -8.86 -13.40
CA ILE A 626 -4.62 -7.81 -14.42
C ILE A 626 -5.34 -8.23 -15.71
N VAL A 627 -5.09 -9.44 -16.22
CA VAL A 627 -5.75 -9.93 -17.45
C VAL A 627 -7.26 -10.10 -17.28
N LYS A 628 -7.72 -10.52 -16.09
CA LYS A 628 -9.13 -10.79 -15.82
C LYS A 628 -9.97 -9.51 -15.64
N TYR A 629 -9.42 -8.50 -14.97
CA TYR A 629 -10.18 -7.34 -14.50
C TYR A 629 -9.76 -6.00 -15.10
N MET A 630 -8.56 -5.89 -15.68
CA MET A 630 -8.10 -4.64 -16.27
C MET A 630 -8.21 -4.68 -17.80
N ASP A 631 -8.43 -3.52 -18.41
CA ASP A 631 -8.49 -3.41 -19.87
C ASP A 631 -7.10 -3.63 -20.49
N LYS A 632 -6.99 -4.69 -21.31
CA LYS A 632 -5.74 -5.07 -21.97
C LYS A 632 -5.19 -3.96 -22.86
N LYS A 633 -6.03 -3.27 -23.62
CA LYS A 633 -5.61 -2.19 -24.52
C LYS A 633 -5.11 -0.99 -23.72
N LYS A 634 -5.77 -0.64 -22.62
CA LYS A 634 -5.29 0.41 -21.70
C LYS A 634 -3.92 0.05 -21.11
N GLN A 635 -3.73 -1.21 -20.68
CA GLN A 635 -2.43 -1.67 -20.18
C GLN A 635 -1.33 -1.56 -21.23
N GLU A 636 -1.57 -2.02 -22.47
CA GLU A 636 -0.60 -1.90 -23.56
C GLU A 636 -0.18 -0.44 -23.79
N VAL A 637 -1.16 0.48 -23.86
CA VAL A 637 -0.90 1.92 -24.03
C VAL A 637 -0.12 2.50 -22.84
N LEU A 638 -0.50 2.18 -21.60
CA LEU A 638 0.19 2.66 -20.41
C LEU A 638 1.64 2.18 -20.34
N MET A 639 1.89 0.93 -20.72
CA MET A 639 3.24 0.35 -20.75
C MET A 639 4.09 1.00 -21.84
N ASP A 640 3.53 1.27 -23.02
CA ASP A 640 4.21 2.02 -24.08
C ASP A 640 4.57 3.44 -23.61
N LEU A 641 3.63 4.13 -22.97
CA LEU A 641 3.85 5.47 -22.40
C LEU A 641 4.95 5.47 -21.33
N ALA A 642 4.93 4.51 -20.41
CA ALA A 642 5.93 4.38 -19.35
C ALA A 642 7.33 4.08 -19.89
N ASN A 643 7.42 3.32 -20.99
CA ASN A 643 8.68 3.03 -21.68
C ASN A 643 9.16 4.19 -22.58
N GLY A 644 8.43 5.31 -22.63
CA GLY A 644 8.74 6.44 -23.51
C GLY A 644 8.48 6.15 -24.99
N HIS A 645 7.76 5.08 -25.31
CA HIS A 645 7.38 4.76 -26.68
C HIS A 645 6.15 5.58 -27.08
N LYS A 646 6.34 6.59 -27.93
CA LYS A 646 5.24 7.17 -28.70
C LYS A 646 5.25 6.58 -30.10
N VAL A 647 4.15 5.92 -30.48
CA VAL A 647 3.96 5.45 -31.86
C VAL A 647 4.17 6.64 -32.79
N LYS A 648 5.17 6.54 -33.67
CA LYS A 648 5.46 7.59 -34.65
C LYS A 648 4.23 7.74 -35.54
N GLY A 649 3.52 8.86 -35.40
CA GLY A 649 2.40 9.20 -36.27
C GLY A 649 2.85 9.26 -37.73
N ALA A 650 1.92 9.02 -38.65
CA ALA A 650 2.16 9.23 -40.07
C ALA A 650 2.59 10.70 -40.32
N PRO A 651 3.46 10.96 -41.31
CA PRO A 651 3.88 12.32 -41.65
C PRO A 651 2.66 13.22 -41.85
N GLN A 652 2.65 14.38 -41.20
CA GLN A 652 1.53 15.31 -41.30
C GLN A 652 1.49 15.94 -42.71
N VAL A 653 0.29 16.07 -43.28
CA VAL A 653 0.09 16.86 -44.51
C VAL A 653 0.27 18.34 -44.18
N LEU A 654 1.12 19.02 -44.96
CA LEU A 654 1.40 20.45 -44.77
C LEU A 654 0.16 21.31 -45.02
N ASP A 655 -0.15 22.19 -44.08
CA ASP A 655 -1.21 23.20 -44.15
C ASP A 655 -0.61 24.62 -44.13
N VAL A 656 -1.42 25.62 -44.49
CA VAL A 656 -1.05 27.05 -44.48
C VAL A 656 -0.57 27.48 -43.10
N HIS A 657 -1.12 26.89 -42.02
CA HIS A 657 -0.67 27.14 -40.66
C HIS A 657 0.83 26.82 -40.46
N ASN A 658 1.36 25.80 -41.14
CA ASN A 658 2.77 25.40 -41.02
C ASN A 658 3.74 26.45 -41.60
N ILE A 659 3.30 27.28 -42.55
CA ILE A 659 4.11 28.35 -43.17
C ILE A 659 3.78 29.75 -42.64
N ALA A 660 2.91 29.86 -41.63
CA ALA A 660 2.46 31.14 -41.07
C ALA A 660 3.62 32.06 -40.66
N GLY A 661 4.70 31.48 -40.10
CA GLY A 661 5.90 32.25 -39.76
C GLY A 661 6.52 32.99 -40.95
N ALA A 662 6.55 32.38 -42.13
CA ALA A 662 7.13 32.99 -43.32
C ALA A 662 6.23 34.10 -43.86
N LEU A 663 4.91 33.89 -43.79
CA LEU A 663 3.91 34.90 -44.14
C LEU A 663 3.98 36.12 -43.21
N PHE A 664 4.22 35.92 -41.91
CA PHE A 664 4.45 37.03 -40.97
C PHE A 664 5.69 37.84 -41.31
N VAL A 665 6.83 37.18 -41.61
CA VAL A 665 8.07 37.87 -42.02
C VAL A 665 7.83 38.70 -43.28
N LEU A 666 7.11 38.16 -44.26
CA LEU A 666 6.77 38.88 -45.49
C LEU A 666 5.88 40.11 -45.20
N ALA A 667 4.84 39.94 -44.40
CA ALA A 667 3.91 41.03 -44.04
C ALA A 667 4.62 42.16 -43.27
N PHE A 668 5.44 41.82 -42.28
CA PHE A 668 6.24 42.80 -41.55
C PHE A 668 7.27 43.48 -42.45
N GLY A 669 7.94 42.72 -43.32
CA GLY A 669 8.90 43.25 -44.29
C GLY A 669 8.28 44.32 -45.21
N PHE A 670 7.12 44.03 -45.80
CA PHE A 670 6.41 45.02 -46.62
C PHE A 670 5.95 46.24 -45.82
N THR A 671 5.52 46.04 -44.58
CA THR A 671 5.11 47.13 -43.71
C THR A 671 6.28 48.06 -43.40
N PHE A 672 7.45 47.53 -43.05
CA PHE A 672 8.65 48.33 -42.78
C PHE A 672 9.16 49.04 -44.04
N ALA A 673 9.19 48.36 -45.19
CA ALA A 673 9.59 48.97 -46.45
C ALA A 673 8.63 50.10 -46.86
N GLY A 674 7.32 49.92 -46.67
CA GLY A 674 6.33 50.96 -46.91
C GLY A 674 6.51 52.17 -45.99
N LEU A 675 6.75 51.95 -44.69
CA LEU A 675 7.04 53.03 -43.75
C LEU A 675 8.32 53.79 -44.10
N ALA A 676 9.39 53.08 -44.49
CA ALA A 676 10.64 53.69 -44.93
C ALA A 676 10.42 54.56 -46.17
N LEU A 677 9.69 54.07 -47.17
CA LEU A 677 9.36 54.84 -48.37
C LEU A 677 8.55 56.10 -48.05
N VAL A 678 7.54 56.00 -47.18
CA VAL A 678 6.76 57.16 -46.73
C VAL A 678 7.65 58.17 -46.02
N MET A 679 8.55 57.72 -45.14
CA MET A 679 9.52 58.59 -44.46
C MET A 679 10.48 59.27 -45.44
N GLU A 680 11.00 58.56 -46.43
CA GLU A 680 11.85 59.13 -47.49
C GLU A 680 11.10 60.19 -48.28
N LEU A 681 9.86 59.94 -48.66
CA LEU A 681 9.01 60.92 -49.38
C LEU A 681 8.72 62.15 -48.52
N LEU A 682 8.48 61.98 -47.21
CA LEU A 682 8.28 63.09 -46.28
C LEU A 682 9.55 63.93 -46.14
N ILE A 683 10.71 63.31 -45.93
CA ILE A 683 12.01 64.00 -45.85
C ILE A 683 12.29 64.75 -47.16
N HIS A 684 12.08 64.11 -48.30
CA HIS A 684 12.29 64.71 -49.60
C HIS A 684 11.34 65.91 -49.85
N SER A 685 10.07 65.80 -49.42
CA SER A 685 9.11 66.90 -49.51
C SER A 685 9.49 68.10 -48.62
N VAL A 686 10.06 67.84 -47.44
CA VAL A 686 10.54 68.88 -46.51
C VAL A 686 11.84 69.53 -47.03
N GLU A 687 12.72 68.77 -47.70
CA GLU A 687 13.92 69.30 -48.35
C GLU A 687 13.61 70.15 -49.59
N ILE A 688 12.54 69.83 -50.34
CA ILE A 688 12.07 70.63 -51.48
C ILE A 688 11.33 71.90 -51.01
N GLY A 689 10.74 71.87 -49.81
CA GLY A 689 10.03 73.01 -49.20
C GLY A 689 10.90 74.01 -48.45
N LYS A 690 12.20 73.73 -48.27
CA LYS A 690 13.22 74.67 -47.76
C LYS A 690 14.03 75.24 -48.92
#